data_AF-A0A1A9BFT7-F1
#
_entry.id   AF-A0A1A9BFT7-F1
#
_cell.length_a   1.000
_cell.length_b   1.000
_cell.length_c   1.000
_cell.angle_alpha   90.00
_cell.angle_beta   90.00
_cell.angle_gamma   90.00
#
_symmetry.space_group_name_H-M   'P 1'
#
loop_
_entity.id
_entity.type
_entity.pdbx_description
1 polymer ?
#
loop_
_entity_poly.entity_id
_entity_poly.type
_entity_poly.pdbx_seq_one_letter_code
_entity_poly.pdbx_strand_id
1 'polypeptide(L)'
;MAVLLGAGVAWGVDDALGLSHTPADVPRETVVAAPLRPAVPPPPLSSIVVPDHVRARKAAAAVADALSARGRPRPTVTWTAPDRVVPPAPTTGPSTRPDPASTPPAPTTGPGARNTSAVTTLRAELRAGDAPESYRIGVRRAELTVTGDLAGVTAGLYRLADRIRSGADVLPAAETGRPVAPRLGLRLTDAGSVGREPDPAAFAAGDDYSLNTDVVAPALLPRAPWVDAAAVARIDAQFRQFVDHAVARGYNGVVVPGFLEYVTFAGVGDGHAVYPAGDPHVDRARAMVAAFGPVFRYADEMGLRVFLLTDMLAVSPPLEAYLSRTVGGLDTTDSRLWDVYRAGLTELFESMPFVAGLMVRIGEGGEVYAGSGWDYTSKLAVTTPAGVRAMLRALLDTAGPAGKEIIFRTWTVGVGAVGDLHTNPDAYAEVLGGFDDPHLIVSTKYTLGDFYSHLPLNTTLLGGAHRRIVEFQARREFEGFGALPNDLGPLHRDALRAFLAANPRVEGVWNWTQDGGPLRAGPMSLYLRTGFWQLYDLNTDAVARLAWDPDTDPAQVTAEWAYRTFSADPATVAAIGQAMALSRAAVTTGLYVGPYADTSVRALGLEPPPMMWIFEWDIPTGDSAALDSIYAVARDRVDAAVAEGDEAVATARRMRDLVAATDPATWRDAGLRQRFVDTLDYQVDLFVTLGAYRAMVLRHAQWLDTGADAAYARWRSAADAYREARDHHRQRYGGDLDLPAYRFTAADLGAQRADRDPAMAWVARALLVLVAVVVGWGLRGRGPGGVAARALLLGALRPWRLGAFPAPASRLDRVLVWLAPAVVLVGSRLAFTWFAAPAHLLVTLGGWALFALVARLAVGRRDPFHLWAVLGGVAVLRSALLLAVLAGRGPGRYWFVFWTAPARRAVYLTVAVAAFCWLFVATAVVLRDRYGLARRRAAGRTLTAAGVPLAVLAGLVASVGAERALTVWNDQIALLPWGLSRILGITVYLGVPVDLPGWAAGAGVVLAVAGLLLAAGRQVSGDGDSAPGSSSRGAPEPSAGTDQTSGLPSS
;
A
#
# COMPACT_ATOMS: atom_id res chain seq x y z
N MET A 1 33.33 0.11 -26.64
CA MET A 1 33.23 -0.22 -25.21
C MET A 1 32.41 0.79 -24.41
N ALA A 2 32.80 2.07 -24.27
CA ALA A 2 32.02 3.06 -23.50
C ALA A 2 30.55 3.21 -23.95
N VAL A 3 30.30 3.20 -25.27
CA VAL A 3 28.94 3.21 -25.84
C VAL A 3 28.19 1.91 -25.54
N LEU A 4 28.86 0.75 -25.60
CA LEU A 4 28.25 -0.54 -25.26
C LEU A 4 27.87 -0.63 -23.79
N LEU A 5 28.73 -0.13 -22.89
CA LEU A 5 28.40 0.01 -21.46
C LEU A 5 27.21 0.95 -21.26
N GLY A 6 27.16 2.07 -21.99
CA GLY A 6 26.02 2.97 -21.96
C GLY A 6 24.72 2.32 -22.43
N ALA A 7 24.77 1.52 -23.50
CA ALA A 7 23.63 0.77 -23.99
C ALA A 7 23.18 -0.31 -22.99
N GLY A 8 24.13 -1.00 -22.35
CA GLY A 8 23.83 -1.97 -21.29
C GLY A 8 23.15 -1.34 -20.07
N VAL A 9 23.61 -0.16 -19.63
CA VAL A 9 22.96 0.61 -18.54
C VAL A 9 21.57 1.07 -18.97
N ALA A 10 21.42 1.59 -20.19
CA ALA A 10 20.12 2.01 -20.72
C ALA A 10 19.12 0.84 -20.74
N TRP A 11 19.55 -0.33 -21.20
CA TRP A 11 18.76 -1.55 -21.20
C TRP A 11 18.36 -1.98 -19.77
N GLY A 12 19.31 -2.02 -18.83
CA GLY A 12 19.02 -2.37 -17.44
C GLY A 12 18.06 -1.39 -16.73
N VAL A 13 18.12 -0.10 -17.06
CA VAL A 13 17.15 0.89 -16.56
C VAL A 13 15.76 0.67 -17.17
N ASP A 14 15.69 0.33 -18.46
CA ASP A 14 14.42 0.07 -19.15
C ASP A 14 13.71 -1.17 -18.57
N ASP A 15 14.49 -2.24 -18.40
CA ASP A 15 14.05 -3.51 -17.80
C ASP A 15 13.57 -3.30 -16.36
N ALA A 16 14.34 -2.57 -15.54
CA ALA A 16 13.95 -2.24 -14.17
C ALA A 16 12.69 -1.36 -14.08
N LEU A 17 12.45 -0.47 -15.06
CA LEU A 17 11.24 0.35 -15.08
C LEU A 17 10.00 -0.46 -15.45
N GLY A 18 10.11 -1.46 -16.34
CA GLY A 18 9.05 -2.44 -16.61
C GLY A 18 7.68 -1.85 -17.00
N LEU A 19 7.66 -0.63 -17.57
CA LEU A 19 6.42 0.13 -17.79
C LEU A 19 5.52 -0.55 -18.81
N SER A 20 4.32 -0.95 -18.39
CA SER A 20 3.26 -1.45 -19.28
C SER A 20 1.89 -1.06 -18.76
N HIS A 21 0.90 -1.00 -19.66
CA HIS A 21 -0.48 -0.76 -19.30
C HIS A 21 -1.44 -1.47 -20.25
N THR A 22 -2.56 -1.93 -19.73
CA THR A 22 -3.66 -2.55 -20.48
C THR A 22 -5.00 -2.12 -19.90
N PRO A 23 -6.09 -2.07 -20.67
CA PRO A 23 -7.42 -1.83 -20.10
C PRO A 23 -7.74 -2.79 -18.96
N ALA A 24 -8.29 -2.27 -17.86
CA ALA A 24 -8.74 -3.06 -16.73
C ALA A 24 -10.21 -3.49 -16.93
N ASP A 25 -10.56 -4.70 -16.47
CA ASP A 25 -11.94 -5.16 -16.42
C ASP A 25 -12.66 -4.60 -15.20
N VAL A 26 -12.94 -3.29 -15.23
CA VAL A 26 -13.57 -2.57 -14.12
C VAL A 26 -15.04 -2.99 -13.99
N PRO A 27 -15.50 -3.43 -12.80
CA PRO A 27 -16.91 -3.75 -12.57
C PRO A 27 -17.80 -2.55 -12.86
N ARG A 28 -18.87 -2.76 -13.63
CA ARG A 28 -19.88 -1.72 -13.86
C ARG A 28 -20.79 -1.60 -12.64
N GLU A 29 -20.83 -0.42 -12.03
CA GLU A 29 -21.70 -0.16 -10.90
C GLU A 29 -23.07 0.36 -11.37
N THR A 30 -24.12 -0.42 -11.12
CA THR A 30 -25.51 0.03 -11.33
C THR A 30 -26.14 0.36 -10.00
N VAL A 31 -26.19 1.65 -9.67
CA VAL A 31 -26.70 2.13 -8.38
C VAL A 31 -28.04 2.82 -8.59
N VAL A 32 -29.03 2.46 -7.76
CA VAL A 32 -30.37 3.03 -7.78
C VAL A 32 -30.87 3.25 -6.36
N ALA A 33 -31.69 4.27 -6.16
CA ALA A 33 -32.38 4.49 -4.89
C ALA A 33 -33.64 3.61 -4.81
N ALA A 34 -33.97 3.14 -3.61
CA ALA A 34 -35.21 2.42 -3.39
C ALA A 34 -36.43 3.32 -3.68
N PRO A 35 -37.54 2.75 -4.17
CA PRO A 35 -38.79 3.48 -4.28
C PRO A 35 -39.26 3.93 -2.89
N LEU A 36 -39.91 5.10 -2.85
CA LEU A 36 -40.53 5.61 -1.62
C LEU A 36 -41.57 4.61 -1.12
N ARG A 37 -41.47 4.24 0.16
CA ARG A 37 -42.40 3.30 0.81
C ARG A 37 -42.86 3.81 2.18
N PRO A 38 -44.13 3.62 2.55
CA PRO A 38 -44.58 3.87 3.91
C PRO A 38 -43.99 2.82 4.87
N ALA A 39 -43.76 3.22 6.12
CA ALA A 39 -43.33 2.31 7.17
C ALA A 39 -44.47 1.38 7.60
N VAL A 40 -44.16 0.08 7.76
CA VAL A 40 -45.12 -0.87 8.32
C VAL A 40 -45.31 -0.58 9.82
N PRO A 41 -46.56 -0.58 10.34
CA PRO A 41 -46.82 -0.41 11.77
C PRO A 41 -46.19 -1.54 12.61
N PRO A 42 -45.58 -1.23 13.77
CA PRO A 42 -45.04 -2.25 14.66
C PRO A 42 -46.16 -3.10 15.29
N PRO A 43 -45.96 -4.42 15.46
CA PRO A 43 -46.94 -5.30 16.10
C PRO A 43 -47.18 -4.90 17.57
N PRO A 44 -48.40 -5.05 18.11
CA PRO A 44 -48.75 -4.59 19.46
C PRO A 44 -48.35 -5.62 20.54
N LEU A 45 -47.09 -6.06 20.53
CA LEU A 45 -46.57 -7.03 21.48
C LEU A 45 -46.49 -6.43 22.89
N SER A 46 -47.12 -7.07 23.86
CA SER A 46 -47.06 -6.74 25.29
C SER A 46 -46.12 -7.66 26.08
N SER A 47 -45.83 -8.86 25.55
CA SER A 47 -44.95 -9.82 26.19
C SER A 47 -44.06 -10.55 25.18
N ILE A 48 -42.84 -10.88 25.60
CA ILE A 48 -41.88 -11.69 24.85
C ILE A 48 -41.42 -12.83 25.76
N VAL A 49 -41.59 -14.07 25.31
CA VAL A 49 -41.19 -15.28 26.04
C VAL A 49 -40.05 -15.96 25.28
N VAL A 50 -38.90 -16.13 25.91
CA VAL A 50 -37.72 -16.75 25.29
C VAL A 50 -37.10 -17.84 26.16
N PRO A 51 -36.25 -18.72 25.61
CA PRO A 51 -35.46 -19.66 26.42
C PRO A 51 -34.54 -18.92 27.40
N ASP A 52 -34.31 -19.49 28.59
CA ASP A 52 -33.36 -18.95 29.57
C ASP A 52 -31.90 -19.12 29.13
N HIS A 53 -31.48 -18.29 28.17
CA HIS A 53 -30.12 -18.22 27.67
C HIS A 53 -29.75 -16.75 27.42
N VAL A 54 -28.50 -16.36 27.69
CA VAL A 54 -28.05 -14.95 27.55
C VAL A 54 -28.27 -14.40 26.13
N ARG A 55 -27.91 -15.18 25.10
CA ARG A 55 -28.12 -14.84 23.67
C ARG A 55 -29.59 -14.55 23.34
N ALA A 56 -30.49 -15.45 23.75
CA ALA A 56 -31.92 -15.30 23.50
C ALA A 56 -32.52 -14.10 24.28
N ARG A 57 -32.09 -13.87 25.52
CA ARG A 57 -32.50 -12.72 26.34
C ARG A 57 -32.07 -11.38 25.72
N LYS A 58 -30.85 -11.28 25.22
CA LYS A 58 -30.36 -10.08 24.52
C LYS A 58 -31.10 -9.83 23.21
N ALA A 59 -31.30 -10.86 22.40
CA ALA A 59 -32.07 -10.73 21.16
C ALA A 59 -33.54 -10.34 21.43
N ALA A 60 -34.16 -10.88 22.48
CA ALA A 60 -35.49 -10.47 22.94
C ALA A 60 -35.54 -9.01 23.40
N ALA A 61 -34.52 -8.56 24.14
CA ALA A 61 -34.38 -7.17 24.54
C ALA A 61 -34.28 -6.24 23.33
N ALA A 62 -33.54 -6.64 22.27
CA ALA A 62 -33.45 -5.88 21.04
C ALA A 62 -34.82 -5.73 20.32
N VAL A 63 -35.67 -6.76 20.35
CA VAL A 63 -37.06 -6.66 19.85
C VAL A 63 -37.86 -5.68 20.70
N ALA A 64 -37.77 -5.76 22.03
CA ALA A 64 -38.43 -4.85 22.95
C ALA A 64 -37.98 -3.38 22.76
N ASP A 65 -36.68 -3.16 22.53
CA ASP A 65 -36.09 -1.85 22.24
C ASP A 65 -36.62 -1.32 20.89
N ALA A 66 -36.69 -2.17 19.87
CA ALA A 66 -37.19 -1.78 18.56
C ALA A 66 -38.66 -1.35 18.59
N LEU A 67 -39.50 -2.03 19.38
CA LEU A 67 -40.90 -1.64 19.59
C LEU A 67 -41.00 -0.29 20.32
N SER A 68 -40.22 -0.11 21.38
CA SER A 68 -40.14 1.14 22.14
C SER A 68 -39.72 2.31 21.27
N ALA A 69 -38.68 2.12 20.44
CA ALA A 69 -38.20 3.13 19.47
C ALA A 69 -39.22 3.47 18.38
N ARG A 70 -40.26 2.64 18.20
CA ARG A 70 -41.38 2.86 17.28
C ARG A 70 -42.66 3.33 17.99
N GLY A 71 -42.55 3.78 19.24
CA GLY A 71 -43.64 4.38 20.02
C GLY A 71 -44.61 3.38 20.67
N ARG A 72 -44.26 2.09 20.73
CA ARG A 72 -45.03 1.09 21.50
C ARG A 72 -44.53 1.02 22.95
N PRO A 73 -45.37 0.63 23.91
CA PRO A 73 -44.90 0.26 25.25
C PRO A 73 -43.84 -0.85 25.15
N ARG A 74 -42.79 -0.76 25.96
CA ARG A 74 -41.77 -1.83 26.03
C ARG A 74 -42.43 -3.11 26.57
N PRO A 75 -42.42 -4.23 25.83
CA PRO A 75 -43.01 -5.47 26.31
C PRO A 75 -42.21 -6.08 27.47
N THR A 76 -42.89 -6.86 28.30
CA THR A 76 -42.22 -7.63 29.37
C THR A 76 -41.51 -8.84 28.75
N VAL A 77 -40.21 -8.94 28.96
CA VAL A 77 -39.42 -10.11 28.57
C VAL A 77 -39.40 -11.11 29.71
N THR A 78 -39.95 -12.30 29.49
CA THR A 78 -39.90 -13.43 30.43
C THR A 78 -39.16 -14.60 29.81
N TRP A 79 -38.66 -15.50 30.67
CA TRP A 79 -37.92 -16.67 30.23
C TRP A 79 -38.55 -17.95 30.75
N THR A 80 -38.50 -18.98 29.93
CA THR A 80 -38.93 -20.34 30.29
C THR A 80 -37.71 -21.18 30.63
N ALA A 81 -37.88 -22.10 31.59
CA ALA A 81 -36.85 -23.09 31.93
C ALA A 81 -36.40 -23.84 30.66
N PRO A 82 -35.13 -24.26 30.57
CA PRO A 82 -34.61 -24.92 29.37
C PRO A 82 -35.34 -26.24 29.14
N ASP A 83 -36.27 -26.25 28.18
CA ASP A 83 -36.87 -27.49 27.70
C ASP A 83 -35.76 -28.37 27.10
N ARG A 84 -35.66 -29.62 27.55
CA ARG A 84 -34.84 -30.64 26.89
C ARG A 84 -35.26 -30.68 25.42
N VAL A 85 -34.31 -30.50 24.51
CA VAL A 85 -34.50 -30.73 23.07
C VAL A 85 -35.16 -32.10 22.90
N VAL A 86 -36.43 -32.12 22.51
CA VAL A 86 -37.17 -33.37 22.29
C VAL A 86 -36.57 -34.00 21.03
N PRO A 87 -35.99 -35.22 21.10
CA PRO A 87 -35.45 -35.88 19.92
C PRO A 87 -36.60 -36.14 18.93
N PRO A 88 -36.34 -36.14 17.61
CA PRO A 88 -37.30 -36.68 16.67
C PRO A 88 -37.60 -38.14 17.06
N ALA A 89 -38.89 -38.50 17.06
CA ALA A 89 -39.32 -39.86 17.34
C ALA A 89 -38.58 -40.85 16.42
N PRO A 90 -38.16 -42.03 16.92
CA PRO A 90 -37.40 -42.99 16.12
C PRO A 90 -38.27 -43.55 15.00
N THR A 91 -37.89 -43.27 13.76
CA THR A 91 -38.40 -44.00 12.59
C THR A 91 -37.78 -45.39 12.57
N THR A 92 -38.50 -46.37 13.10
CA THR A 92 -38.22 -47.80 12.88
C THR A 92 -38.85 -48.28 11.57
N GLY A 93 -38.05 -48.83 10.65
CA GLY A 93 -38.53 -49.74 9.60
C GLY A 93 -37.99 -49.46 8.19
N PRO A 94 -37.48 -50.47 7.45
CA PRO A 94 -36.70 -50.28 6.24
C PRO A 94 -37.53 -50.04 4.98
N SER A 95 -36.93 -49.28 4.07
CA SER A 95 -37.20 -49.14 2.64
C SER A 95 -37.94 -50.33 1.99
N THR A 96 -39.18 -50.09 1.56
CA THR A 96 -39.82 -50.80 0.44
C THR A 96 -40.34 -49.79 -0.59
N ARG A 97 -40.22 -50.18 -1.87
CA ARG A 97 -40.58 -49.44 -3.09
C ARG A 97 -41.97 -48.79 -3.05
N PRO A 98 -42.20 -47.70 -3.81
CA PRO A 98 -43.51 -47.05 -3.90
C PRO A 98 -44.45 -47.86 -4.81
N ASP A 99 -45.65 -48.14 -4.30
CA ASP A 99 -46.80 -48.63 -5.06
C ASP A 99 -47.72 -47.42 -5.38
N PRO A 100 -48.20 -47.23 -6.62
CA PRO A 100 -48.88 -46.01 -7.04
C PRO A 100 -50.40 -46.15 -6.90
N ALA A 101 -50.93 -46.10 -5.68
CA ALA A 101 -52.37 -45.93 -5.46
C ALA A 101 -52.68 -45.59 -3.98
N SER A 102 -52.53 -44.33 -3.58
CA SER A 102 -53.33 -43.81 -2.48
C SER A 102 -53.60 -42.31 -2.65
N THR A 103 -54.89 -42.00 -2.60
CA THR A 103 -55.51 -40.68 -2.72
C THR A 103 -54.85 -39.68 -1.76
N PRO A 104 -54.52 -38.44 -2.22
CA PRO A 104 -53.91 -37.45 -1.36
C PRO A 104 -54.87 -37.06 -0.23
N PRO A 105 -54.39 -36.87 1.02
CA PRO A 105 -55.19 -36.21 2.02
C PRO A 105 -55.45 -34.77 1.56
N ALA A 106 -56.73 -34.38 1.62
CA ALA A 106 -57.21 -33.08 1.19
C ALA A 106 -56.36 -31.93 1.77
N PRO A 107 -56.08 -30.88 0.98
CA PRO A 107 -55.48 -29.67 1.51
C PRO A 107 -56.46 -29.08 2.52
N THR A 108 -56.06 -29.02 3.79
CA THR A 108 -56.78 -28.21 4.77
C THR A 108 -56.65 -26.76 4.34
N THR A 109 -57.72 -26.26 3.72
CA THR A 109 -57.92 -24.87 3.36
C THR A 109 -57.95 -24.00 4.61
N GLY A 110 -57.13 -22.96 4.60
CA GLY A 110 -57.28 -21.78 5.44
C GLY A 110 -56.16 -20.76 5.25
N PRO A 111 -56.37 -19.63 4.55
CA PRO A 111 -55.51 -18.46 4.64
C PRO A 111 -55.76 -17.78 5.99
N GLY A 112 -55.29 -18.41 7.07
CA GLY A 112 -55.38 -17.89 8.43
C GLY A 112 -54.07 -17.24 8.87
N ALA A 113 -54.16 -15.99 9.33
CA ALA A 113 -53.17 -15.30 10.16
C ALA A 113 -51.87 -14.77 9.51
N ARG A 114 -51.99 -13.91 8.47
CA ARG A 114 -50.98 -12.84 8.26
C ARG A 114 -51.16 -11.64 9.20
N ASN A 115 -52.28 -11.59 9.92
CA ASN A 115 -52.61 -10.40 10.69
C ASN A 115 -51.79 -10.32 11.99
N THR A 116 -50.68 -9.58 11.96
CA THR A 116 -49.87 -9.26 13.13
C THR A 116 -50.52 -8.21 14.04
N SER A 117 -51.60 -7.54 13.60
CA SER A 117 -52.29 -6.50 14.38
C SER A 117 -53.01 -7.05 15.61
N ALA A 118 -53.28 -8.36 15.66
CA ALA A 118 -53.95 -9.03 16.76
C ALA A 118 -52.98 -9.82 17.67
N VAL A 119 -51.68 -9.78 17.38
CA VAL A 119 -50.67 -10.54 18.13
C VAL A 119 -50.17 -9.73 19.31
N THR A 120 -50.33 -10.26 20.52
CA THR A 120 -49.91 -9.60 21.77
C THR A 120 -48.68 -10.24 22.41
N THR A 121 -48.28 -11.43 21.96
CA THR A 121 -47.19 -12.21 22.55
C THR A 121 -46.24 -12.68 21.46
N LEU A 122 -44.94 -12.52 21.68
CA LEU A 122 -43.88 -13.17 20.90
C LEU A 122 -43.31 -14.34 21.71
N ARG A 123 -43.27 -15.54 21.12
CA ARG A 123 -42.72 -16.73 21.74
C ARG A 123 -41.57 -17.29 20.90
N ALA A 124 -40.39 -17.40 21.50
CA ALA A 124 -39.27 -18.12 20.92
C ALA A 124 -39.19 -19.54 21.50
N GLU A 125 -39.16 -20.56 20.65
CA GLU A 125 -39.08 -21.97 21.07
C GLU A 125 -37.84 -22.65 20.46
N LEU A 126 -37.06 -23.35 21.29
CA LEU A 126 -35.96 -24.17 20.80
C LEU A 126 -36.52 -25.42 20.11
N ARG A 127 -36.06 -25.66 18.89
CA ARG A 127 -36.32 -26.88 18.10
C ARG A 127 -35.05 -27.27 17.36
N ALA A 128 -34.93 -28.53 16.96
CA ALA A 128 -33.87 -28.91 16.03
C ALA A 128 -33.99 -28.05 14.76
N GLY A 129 -32.92 -27.32 14.41
CA GLY A 129 -32.86 -26.54 13.18
C GLY A 129 -32.74 -27.46 11.97
N ASP A 130 -33.21 -27.00 10.81
CA ASP A 130 -33.00 -27.73 9.55
C ASP A 130 -31.55 -27.57 9.04
N ALA A 131 -30.92 -26.45 9.41
CA ALA A 131 -29.53 -26.08 9.15
C ALA A 131 -29.00 -25.18 10.28
N PRO A 132 -27.67 -25.00 10.43
CA PRO A 132 -27.09 -24.08 11.40
C PRO A 132 -27.66 -22.66 11.24
N GLU A 133 -27.99 -22.02 12.37
CA GLU A 133 -28.56 -20.65 12.41
C GLU A 133 -29.93 -20.51 11.71
N SER A 134 -30.57 -21.62 11.33
CA SER A 134 -31.88 -21.57 10.67
C SER A 134 -33.03 -21.32 11.64
N TYR A 135 -34.01 -20.53 11.21
CA TYR A 135 -35.20 -20.25 11.99
C TYR A 135 -36.47 -20.20 11.14
N ARG A 136 -37.63 -20.28 11.79
CA ARG A 136 -38.94 -20.06 11.20
C ARG A 136 -39.66 -18.97 11.98
N ILE A 137 -40.27 -18.02 11.27
CA ILE A 137 -41.16 -17.01 11.86
C ILE A 137 -42.58 -17.27 11.36
N GLY A 138 -43.56 -17.29 12.26
CA GLY A 138 -44.95 -17.54 11.89
C GLY A 138 -45.92 -17.03 12.95
N VAL A 139 -47.22 -17.17 12.70
CA VAL A 139 -48.26 -16.87 13.68
C VAL A 139 -48.94 -18.18 14.08
N ARG A 140 -49.03 -18.43 15.39
CA ARG A 140 -49.76 -19.56 15.97
C ARG A 140 -50.83 -19.02 16.92
N ARG A 141 -52.11 -19.19 16.56
CA ARG A 141 -53.25 -18.57 17.25
C ARG A 141 -53.14 -17.04 17.24
N ALA A 142 -52.79 -16.43 18.38
CA ALA A 142 -52.57 -15.00 18.56
C ALA A 142 -51.13 -14.69 19.04
N GLU A 143 -50.18 -15.61 18.83
CA GLU A 143 -48.77 -15.44 19.17
C GLU A 143 -47.90 -15.40 17.90
N LEU A 144 -46.93 -14.49 17.85
CA LEU A 144 -45.83 -14.51 16.90
C LEU A 144 -44.83 -15.55 17.41
N THR A 145 -44.43 -16.50 16.58
CA THR A 145 -43.51 -17.57 16.97
C THR A 145 -42.21 -17.47 16.20
N VAL A 146 -41.08 -17.61 16.90
CA VAL A 146 -39.74 -17.81 16.31
C VAL A 146 -39.23 -19.16 16.78
N THR A 147 -38.94 -20.08 15.86
CA THR A 147 -38.47 -21.43 16.21
C THR A 147 -37.20 -21.79 15.47
N GLY A 148 -36.25 -22.42 16.15
CA GLY A 148 -34.97 -22.87 15.60
C GLY A 148 -34.07 -23.41 16.70
N ASP A 149 -32.82 -23.73 16.37
CA ASP A 149 -31.82 -23.96 17.42
C ASP A 149 -31.51 -22.64 18.15
N LEU A 150 -30.61 -22.65 19.13
CA LEU A 150 -30.29 -21.43 19.89
C LEU A 150 -29.76 -20.30 18.98
N ALA A 151 -28.94 -20.63 17.99
CA ALA A 151 -28.36 -19.65 17.08
C ALA A 151 -29.44 -19.10 16.12
N GLY A 152 -30.29 -19.98 15.59
CA GLY A 152 -31.42 -19.65 14.74
C GLY A 152 -32.46 -18.80 15.45
N VAL A 153 -32.87 -19.17 16.66
CA VAL A 153 -33.78 -18.36 17.48
C VAL A 153 -33.20 -16.96 17.70
N THR A 154 -31.92 -16.88 18.04
CA THR A 154 -31.22 -15.60 18.26
C THR A 154 -31.22 -14.77 16.97
N ALA A 155 -30.84 -15.36 15.83
CA ALA A 155 -30.84 -14.71 14.52
C ALA A 155 -32.24 -14.24 14.09
N GLY A 156 -33.27 -15.07 14.29
CA GLY A 156 -34.65 -14.73 13.97
C GLY A 156 -35.20 -13.59 14.82
N LEU A 157 -34.84 -13.54 16.11
CA LEU A 157 -35.19 -12.44 17.00
C LEU A 157 -34.49 -11.13 16.58
N TYR A 158 -33.19 -11.17 16.25
CA TYR A 158 -32.49 -9.98 15.75
C TYR A 158 -33.04 -9.52 14.39
N ARG A 159 -33.37 -10.43 13.48
CA ARG A 159 -34.03 -10.08 12.21
C ARG A 159 -35.39 -9.43 12.44
N LEU A 160 -36.16 -9.92 13.40
CA LEU A 160 -37.43 -9.32 13.78
C LEU A 160 -37.24 -7.91 14.37
N ALA A 161 -36.29 -7.75 15.30
CA ALA A 161 -35.96 -6.47 15.90
C ALA A 161 -35.57 -5.44 14.84
N ASP A 162 -34.73 -5.87 13.89
CA ASP A 162 -34.31 -5.04 12.78
C ASP A 162 -35.47 -4.60 11.88
N ARG A 163 -36.34 -5.52 11.45
CA ARG A 163 -37.53 -5.21 10.63
C ARG A 163 -38.46 -4.21 11.32
N ILE A 164 -38.69 -4.38 12.62
CA ILE A 164 -39.46 -3.42 13.42
C ILE A 164 -38.78 -2.05 13.40
N ARG A 165 -37.47 -2.02 13.64
CA ARG A 165 -36.69 -0.77 13.71
C ARG A 165 -36.66 -0.04 12.37
N SER A 166 -36.60 -0.75 11.24
CA SER A 166 -36.56 -0.19 9.89
C SER A 166 -37.94 0.04 9.24
N GLY A 167 -39.02 -0.36 9.93
CA GLY A 167 -40.37 -0.31 9.38
C GLY A 167 -40.56 -1.16 8.13
N ALA A 168 -39.79 -2.24 8.03
CA ALA A 168 -40.04 -3.31 7.09
C ALA A 168 -41.16 -4.23 7.59
N ASP A 169 -41.66 -5.09 6.70
CA ASP A 169 -42.61 -6.13 7.07
C ASP A 169 -41.94 -7.15 8.01
N VAL A 170 -42.53 -7.35 9.19
CA VAL A 170 -42.05 -8.28 10.22
C VAL A 170 -42.30 -9.75 9.85
N LEU A 171 -43.26 -10.01 8.96
CA LEU A 171 -43.68 -11.33 8.49
C LEU A 171 -43.86 -11.36 6.97
N PRO A 172 -42.77 -11.22 6.19
CA PRO A 172 -42.85 -11.28 4.73
C PRO A 172 -43.50 -12.59 4.28
N ALA A 173 -44.38 -12.49 3.27
CA ALA A 173 -45.11 -13.66 2.76
C ALA A 173 -44.19 -14.77 2.25
N ALA A 174 -43.00 -14.41 1.74
CA ALA A 174 -42.00 -15.35 1.25
C ALA A 174 -41.37 -16.22 2.36
N GLU A 175 -41.37 -15.75 3.61
CA GLU A 175 -40.68 -16.38 4.74
C GLU A 175 -41.64 -16.97 5.79
N THR A 176 -42.91 -16.55 5.77
CA THR A 176 -43.88 -16.94 6.80
C THR A 176 -44.05 -18.46 6.86
N GLY A 177 -43.73 -19.05 8.02
CA GLY A 177 -43.81 -20.48 8.29
C GLY A 177 -42.74 -21.33 7.58
N ARG A 178 -41.84 -20.72 6.81
CA ARG A 178 -40.77 -21.40 6.08
C ARG A 178 -39.42 -21.26 6.81
N PRO A 179 -38.53 -22.24 6.69
CA PRO A 179 -37.18 -22.12 7.23
C PRO A 179 -36.41 -21.04 6.46
N VAL A 180 -35.78 -20.14 7.20
CA VAL A 180 -34.84 -19.12 6.73
C VAL A 180 -33.48 -19.48 7.30
N ALA A 181 -32.46 -19.55 6.45
CA ALA A 181 -31.08 -19.88 6.82
C ALA A 181 -30.11 -18.95 6.08
N PRO A 182 -28.93 -18.66 6.65
CA PRO A 182 -27.92 -17.86 5.97
C PRO A 182 -27.31 -18.62 4.79
N ARG A 183 -26.98 -17.90 3.70
CA ARG A 183 -26.27 -18.47 2.54
C ARG A 183 -24.80 -18.78 2.86
N LEU A 184 -24.15 -17.95 3.67
CA LEU A 184 -22.74 -18.07 4.04
C LEU A 184 -22.60 -18.39 5.53
N GLY A 185 -21.80 -19.41 5.85
CA GLY A 185 -21.64 -19.94 7.22
C GLY A 185 -20.64 -19.19 8.08
N LEU A 186 -19.71 -18.42 7.50
CA LEU A 186 -18.74 -17.62 8.24
C LEU A 186 -18.88 -16.13 7.87
N ARG A 187 -19.18 -15.29 8.85
CA ARG A 187 -19.41 -13.85 8.67
C ARG A 187 -18.59 -13.12 9.71
N LEU A 188 -17.36 -12.76 9.33
CA LEU A 188 -16.36 -12.14 10.17
C LEU A 188 -16.42 -10.62 10.11
N THR A 189 -16.10 -10.01 11.25
CA THR A 189 -15.75 -8.59 11.37
C THR A 189 -14.40 -8.45 12.09
N ASP A 190 -13.71 -7.34 11.89
CA ASP A 190 -12.68 -6.86 12.84
C ASP A 190 -13.34 -6.42 14.18
N ALA A 191 -12.56 -5.88 15.12
CA ALA A 191 -13.06 -5.42 16.42
C ALA A 191 -13.52 -3.95 16.45
N GLY A 192 -13.80 -3.34 15.29
CA GLY A 192 -14.19 -1.92 15.20
C GLY A 192 -13.16 -1.00 15.85
N SER A 193 -13.61 0.02 16.61
CA SER A 193 -12.71 0.95 17.35
C SER A 193 -12.47 0.57 18.82
N VAL A 194 -12.63 -0.70 19.19
CA VAL A 194 -12.40 -1.14 20.58
C VAL A 194 -10.99 -0.75 21.05
N GLY A 195 -10.92 -0.27 22.29
CA GLY A 195 -9.69 0.20 22.95
C GLY A 195 -9.14 1.52 22.45
N ARG A 196 -9.72 2.09 21.38
CA ARG A 196 -9.25 3.36 20.81
C ARG A 196 -10.10 4.50 21.35
N GLU A 197 -9.44 5.40 22.06
CA GLU A 197 -10.05 6.64 22.53
C GLU A 197 -9.81 7.79 21.53
N PRO A 198 -10.76 8.73 21.42
CA PRO A 198 -10.52 9.96 20.68
C PRO A 198 -9.33 10.72 21.27
N ASP A 199 -8.35 11.07 20.43
CA ASP A 199 -7.18 11.87 20.81
C ASP A 199 -7.08 13.11 19.92
N PRO A 200 -7.77 14.21 20.27
CA PRO A 200 -7.77 15.42 19.44
C PRO A 200 -6.38 15.97 19.14
N ALA A 201 -5.41 15.79 20.04
CA ALA A 201 -4.05 16.30 19.84
C ALA A 201 -3.29 15.47 18.80
N ALA A 202 -3.41 14.14 18.86
CA ALA A 202 -2.80 13.26 17.86
C ALA A 202 -3.41 13.48 16.46
N PHE A 203 -4.73 13.59 16.35
CA PHE A 203 -5.40 13.85 15.08
C PHE A 203 -5.09 15.26 14.53
N ALA A 204 -4.98 16.28 15.40
CA ALA A 204 -4.60 17.63 14.98
C ALA A 204 -3.17 17.72 14.41
N ALA A 205 -2.26 16.84 14.84
CA ALA A 205 -0.92 16.76 14.25
C ALA A 205 -0.95 16.24 12.80
N GLY A 206 -1.87 15.31 12.51
CA GLY A 206 -2.15 14.84 11.15
C GLY A 206 -0.96 14.16 10.46
N ASP A 207 -0.04 13.58 11.23
CA ASP A 207 1.20 12.97 10.74
C ASP A 207 1.43 11.53 11.21
N ASP A 208 0.46 10.95 11.93
CA ASP A 208 0.48 9.54 12.36
C ASP A 208 -0.09 8.62 11.27
N TYR A 209 0.81 8.15 10.41
CA TYR A 209 0.54 7.15 9.37
C TYR A 209 0.89 5.73 9.81
N SER A 210 0.92 5.45 11.12
CA SER A 210 1.10 4.10 11.63
C SER A 210 -0.07 3.20 11.19
N LEU A 211 0.28 1.98 10.81
CA LEU A 211 -0.64 0.91 10.43
C LEU A 211 -0.90 -0.07 11.58
N ASN A 212 -0.49 0.30 12.80
CA ASN A 212 -0.78 -0.49 13.98
C ASN A 212 -2.27 -0.40 14.35
N THR A 213 -2.96 -1.52 14.26
CA THR A 213 -4.39 -1.65 14.58
C THR A 213 -4.66 -2.35 15.90
N ASP A 214 -3.68 -2.43 16.81
CA ASP A 214 -3.87 -3.14 18.07
C ASP A 214 -4.93 -2.50 18.98
N VAL A 215 -5.85 -3.32 19.51
CA VAL A 215 -7.00 -2.87 20.33
C VAL A 215 -6.72 -2.95 21.83
N VAL A 216 -5.62 -3.56 22.24
CA VAL A 216 -5.22 -3.75 23.66
C VAL A 216 -4.05 -2.87 24.06
N ALA A 217 -3.32 -2.32 23.09
CA ALA A 217 -2.15 -1.46 23.27
C ALA A 217 -2.33 -0.34 24.31
N PRO A 218 -3.48 0.36 24.38
CA PRO A 218 -3.69 1.43 25.36
C PRO A 218 -3.74 0.96 26.83
N ALA A 219 -3.85 -0.35 27.08
CA ALA A 219 -3.79 -0.92 28.42
C ALA A 219 -2.40 -1.45 28.80
N LEU A 220 -1.43 -1.44 27.89
CA LEU A 220 -0.12 -2.02 28.14
C LEU A 220 0.74 -1.12 29.02
N LEU A 221 1.46 -1.73 29.95
CA LEU A 221 2.43 -1.07 30.80
C LEU A 221 3.85 -1.57 30.47
N PRO A 222 4.87 -0.69 30.51
CA PRO A 222 6.25 -1.07 30.23
C PRO A 222 6.88 -1.92 31.35
N ARG A 223 6.19 -2.07 32.50
CA ARG A 223 6.63 -2.82 33.67
C ARG A 223 5.43 -3.43 34.40
N ALA A 224 5.69 -4.37 35.30
CA ALA A 224 4.68 -4.95 36.20
C ALA A 224 3.78 -3.83 36.82
N PRO A 225 2.44 -4.00 36.83
CA PRO A 225 1.68 -5.24 36.58
C PRO A 225 1.44 -5.59 35.10
N TRP A 226 2.15 -4.94 34.15
CA TRP A 226 2.13 -5.17 32.70
C TRP A 226 0.86 -4.77 31.96
N VAL A 227 -0.28 -4.78 32.65
CA VAL A 227 -1.58 -4.33 32.15
C VAL A 227 -2.23 -3.37 33.14
N ASP A 228 -2.79 -2.28 32.64
CA ASP A 228 -3.61 -1.33 33.42
C ASP A 228 -5.04 -1.89 33.54
N ALA A 229 -5.41 -2.33 34.74
CA ALA A 229 -6.74 -2.88 35.03
C ALA A 229 -7.89 -1.90 34.71
N ALA A 230 -7.68 -0.59 34.87
CA ALA A 230 -8.71 0.39 34.55
C ALA A 230 -8.89 0.52 33.03
N ALA A 231 -7.80 0.45 32.26
CA ALA A 231 -7.87 0.41 30.80
C ALA A 231 -8.51 -0.89 30.29
N VAL A 232 -8.18 -2.04 30.87
CA VAL A 232 -8.82 -3.33 30.56
C VAL A 232 -10.33 -3.26 30.81
N ALA A 233 -10.78 -2.71 31.94
CA ALA A 233 -12.22 -2.57 32.23
C ALA A 233 -12.96 -1.68 31.20
N ARG A 234 -12.30 -0.62 30.71
CA ARG A 234 -12.84 0.21 29.62
C ARG A 234 -12.92 -0.56 28.30
N ILE A 235 -11.85 -1.27 27.95
CA ILE A 235 -11.79 -2.11 26.74
C ILE A 235 -12.87 -3.19 26.79
N ASP A 236 -13.06 -3.86 27.93
CA ASP A 236 -14.11 -4.88 28.12
C ASP A 236 -15.50 -4.31 27.83
N ALA A 237 -15.83 -3.14 28.40
CA ALA A 237 -17.11 -2.50 28.17
C ALA A 237 -17.34 -2.17 26.68
N GLN A 238 -16.29 -1.67 26.00
CA GLN A 238 -16.34 -1.35 24.57
C GLN A 238 -16.45 -2.60 23.70
N PHE A 239 -15.70 -3.65 24.03
CA PHE A 239 -15.73 -4.92 23.32
C PHE A 239 -17.10 -5.58 23.45
N ARG A 240 -17.72 -5.55 24.65
CA ARG A 240 -19.09 -6.03 24.86
C ARG A 240 -20.11 -5.27 24.01
N GLN A 241 -20.01 -3.94 23.97
CA GLN A 241 -20.86 -3.11 23.12
C GLN A 241 -20.70 -3.47 21.64
N PHE A 242 -19.45 -3.63 21.19
CA PHE A 242 -19.14 -4.01 19.81
C PHE A 242 -19.70 -5.40 19.46
N VAL A 243 -19.45 -6.41 20.30
CA VAL A 243 -19.97 -7.77 20.11
C VAL A 243 -21.49 -7.77 20.03
N ASP A 244 -22.18 -7.09 20.95
CA ASP A 244 -23.64 -6.98 20.93
C ASP A 244 -24.14 -6.35 19.61
N HIS A 245 -23.47 -5.31 19.13
CA HIS A 245 -23.77 -4.67 17.85
C HIS A 245 -23.53 -5.63 16.67
N ALA A 246 -22.39 -6.33 16.64
CA ALA A 246 -22.02 -7.25 15.57
C ALA A 246 -23.01 -8.43 15.44
N VAL A 247 -23.39 -9.06 16.56
CA VAL A 247 -24.41 -10.14 16.54
C VAL A 247 -25.75 -9.61 16.04
N ALA A 248 -26.15 -8.42 16.48
CA ALA A 248 -27.41 -7.83 16.05
C ALA A 248 -27.46 -7.53 14.54
N ARG A 249 -26.30 -7.35 13.90
CA ARG A 249 -26.17 -7.20 12.44
C ARG A 249 -26.07 -8.53 11.69
N GLY A 250 -25.87 -9.64 12.39
CA GLY A 250 -25.81 -10.99 11.80
C GLY A 250 -24.39 -11.56 11.63
N TYR A 251 -23.36 -10.90 12.16
CA TYR A 251 -22.01 -11.47 12.22
C TYR A 251 -21.94 -12.61 13.23
N ASN A 252 -21.15 -13.64 12.90
CA ASN A 252 -20.96 -14.83 13.74
C ASN A 252 -19.47 -15.16 13.98
N GLY A 253 -18.59 -14.19 13.73
CA GLY A 253 -17.20 -14.27 14.10
C GLY A 253 -16.54 -12.90 14.20
N VAL A 254 -15.48 -12.82 14.98
CA VAL A 254 -14.69 -11.60 15.22
C VAL A 254 -13.21 -11.92 15.16
N VAL A 255 -12.44 -11.03 14.55
CA VAL A 255 -10.99 -11.06 14.50
C VAL A 255 -10.45 -10.04 15.50
N VAL A 256 -9.58 -10.49 16.39
CA VAL A 256 -8.87 -9.65 17.38
C VAL A 256 -7.35 -9.83 17.21
N PRO A 257 -6.52 -8.81 17.49
CA PRO A 257 -5.08 -8.90 17.27
C PRO A 257 -4.38 -9.80 18.30
N GLY A 258 -3.23 -10.35 17.88
CA GLY A 258 -2.20 -10.91 18.74
C GLY A 258 -1.96 -12.41 18.58
N PHE A 259 -0.75 -12.84 18.89
CA PHE A 259 -0.35 -14.23 19.06
C PHE A 259 0.80 -14.33 20.07
N LEU A 260 1.97 -13.74 19.77
CA LEU A 260 3.16 -13.83 20.62
C LEU A 260 2.98 -13.15 21.97
N GLU A 261 2.08 -12.18 22.04
CA GLU A 261 1.70 -11.42 23.22
C GLU A 261 1.03 -12.30 24.30
N TYR A 262 0.57 -13.49 23.92
CA TYR A 262 -0.20 -14.41 24.76
C TYR A 262 0.50 -15.73 25.05
N VAL A 263 1.76 -15.91 24.64
CA VAL A 263 2.49 -17.18 24.79
C VAL A 263 3.82 -16.99 25.52
N THR A 264 4.22 -18.01 26.27
CA THR A 264 5.46 -18.04 27.06
C THR A 264 6.51 -18.98 26.49
N PHE A 265 6.16 -19.80 25.50
CA PHE A 265 7.00 -20.86 24.93
C PHE A 265 7.48 -21.89 25.96
N ALA A 266 6.65 -22.15 26.98
CA ALA A 266 6.99 -23.09 28.06
C ALA A 266 7.18 -24.54 27.56
N GLY A 267 6.63 -24.88 26.39
CA GLY A 267 6.81 -26.19 25.73
C GLY A 267 8.13 -26.36 24.97
N VAL A 268 9.00 -25.34 24.92
CA VAL A 268 10.25 -25.38 24.15
C VAL A 268 11.44 -25.67 25.06
N GLY A 269 12.17 -26.75 24.77
CA GLY A 269 13.36 -27.14 25.54
C GLY A 269 13.01 -27.47 26.99
N ASP A 270 13.65 -26.76 27.94
CA ASP A 270 13.40 -26.85 29.38
C ASP A 270 12.33 -25.87 29.88
N GLY A 271 11.63 -25.18 28.97
CA GLY A 271 10.67 -24.12 29.28
C GLY A 271 11.30 -22.73 29.46
N HIS A 272 12.63 -22.61 29.37
CA HIS A 272 13.38 -21.35 29.47
C HIS A 272 14.32 -21.12 28.28
N ALA A 273 14.20 -21.94 27.24
CA ALA A 273 15.08 -21.89 26.08
C ALA A 273 14.88 -20.62 25.22
N VAL A 274 13.62 -20.21 25.04
CA VAL A 274 13.24 -18.99 24.30
C VAL A 274 13.33 -17.76 25.21
N TYR A 275 12.59 -17.79 26.33
CA TYR A 275 12.59 -16.77 27.37
C TYR A 275 13.34 -17.26 28.61
N PRO A 276 14.53 -16.73 28.91
CA PRO A 276 15.29 -17.11 30.09
C PRO A 276 14.51 -16.92 31.40
N ALA A 277 14.93 -17.61 32.46
CA ALA A 277 14.33 -17.44 33.78
C ALA A 277 14.37 -15.96 34.23
N GLY A 278 13.21 -15.41 34.60
CA GLY A 278 13.05 -14.00 34.98
C GLY A 278 12.88 -13.02 33.80
N ASP A 279 12.77 -13.51 32.56
CA ASP A 279 12.47 -12.67 31.41
C ASP A 279 11.05 -12.07 31.52
N PRO A 280 10.90 -10.73 31.37
CA PRO A 280 9.62 -10.05 31.53
C PRO A 280 8.54 -10.49 30.53
N HIS A 281 8.90 -11.08 29.38
CA HIS A 281 7.93 -11.57 28.39
C HIS A 281 7.00 -12.63 28.97
N VAL A 282 7.51 -13.50 29.85
CA VAL A 282 6.72 -14.58 30.47
C VAL A 282 5.64 -13.99 31.40
N ASP A 283 6.03 -13.07 32.28
CA ASP A 283 5.10 -12.44 33.22
C ASP A 283 4.08 -11.55 32.49
N ARG A 284 4.53 -10.86 31.43
CA ARG A 284 3.66 -10.06 30.57
C ARG A 284 2.64 -10.93 29.84
N ALA A 285 3.05 -12.02 29.19
CA ALA A 285 2.13 -12.91 28.47
C ALA A 285 1.06 -13.50 29.40
N ARG A 286 1.45 -13.92 30.61
CA ARG A 286 0.50 -14.38 31.65
C ARG A 286 -0.47 -13.27 32.06
N ALA A 287 0.00 -12.04 32.24
CA ALA A 287 -0.85 -10.90 32.56
C ALA A 287 -1.83 -10.59 31.41
N MET A 288 -1.38 -10.68 30.16
CA MET A 288 -2.21 -10.50 28.97
C MET A 288 -3.33 -11.54 28.88
N VAL A 289 -3.00 -12.84 29.04
CA VAL A 289 -4.00 -13.93 29.06
C VAL A 289 -5.01 -13.71 30.19
N ALA A 290 -4.55 -13.38 31.40
CA ALA A 290 -5.42 -13.15 32.55
C ALA A 290 -6.36 -11.95 32.35
N ALA A 291 -5.87 -10.87 31.73
CA ALA A 291 -6.65 -9.65 31.53
C ALA A 291 -7.63 -9.75 30.34
N PHE A 292 -7.16 -10.24 29.18
CA PHE A 292 -7.92 -10.19 27.93
C PHE A 292 -8.60 -11.49 27.54
N GLY A 293 -8.17 -12.65 28.07
CA GLY A 293 -8.87 -13.92 27.88
C GLY A 293 -10.36 -13.81 28.25
N PRO A 294 -10.73 -13.28 29.43
CA PRO A 294 -12.13 -13.06 29.80
C PRO A 294 -12.88 -12.07 28.91
N VAL A 295 -12.20 -11.04 28.40
CA VAL A 295 -12.80 -10.02 27.51
C VAL A 295 -13.19 -10.66 26.19
N PHE A 296 -12.26 -11.35 25.54
CA PHE A 296 -12.51 -11.97 24.23
C PHE A 296 -13.47 -13.15 24.32
N ARG A 297 -13.47 -13.91 25.43
CA ARG A 297 -14.42 -15.01 25.67
C ARG A 297 -15.88 -14.55 25.60
N TYR A 298 -16.18 -13.29 25.90
CA TYR A 298 -17.55 -12.77 25.77
C TYR A 298 -18.09 -12.90 24.34
N ALA A 299 -17.24 -12.76 23.32
CA ALA A 299 -17.66 -12.96 21.93
C ALA A 299 -18.11 -14.42 21.68
N ASP A 300 -17.37 -15.40 22.18
CA ASP A 300 -17.76 -16.81 22.13
C ASP A 300 -19.06 -17.09 22.91
N GLU A 301 -19.21 -16.54 24.12
CA GLU A 301 -20.44 -16.62 24.91
C GLU A 301 -21.66 -16.06 24.16
N MET A 302 -21.44 -15.05 23.31
CA MET A 302 -22.46 -14.43 22.45
C MET A 302 -22.66 -15.14 21.11
N GLY A 303 -21.81 -16.10 20.76
CA GLY A 303 -21.95 -16.96 19.57
C GLY A 303 -21.07 -16.58 18.39
N LEU A 304 -20.06 -15.74 18.60
CA LEU A 304 -19.05 -15.43 17.59
C LEU A 304 -17.88 -16.39 17.73
N ARG A 305 -17.38 -16.90 16.60
CA ARG A 305 -16.07 -17.53 16.52
C ARG A 305 -14.97 -16.46 16.66
N VAL A 306 -14.09 -16.62 17.65
CA VAL A 306 -12.99 -15.69 17.92
C VAL A 306 -11.72 -16.14 17.21
N PHE A 307 -11.19 -15.30 16.32
CA PHE A 307 -9.92 -15.54 15.64
C PHE A 307 -8.88 -14.52 16.10
N LEU A 308 -7.68 -15.00 16.41
CA LEU A 308 -6.53 -14.15 16.74
C LEU A 308 -5.74 -13.84 15.45
N LEU A 309 -5.41 -12.58 15.19
CA LEU A 309 -4.69 -12.13 13.99
C LEU A 309 -3.21 -11.87 14.30
N THR A 310 -2.31 -12.43 13.48
CA THR A 310 -0.88 -12.15 13.55
C THR A 310 -0.24 -12.05 12.18
N ASP A 311 0.77 -11.17 12.08
CA ASP A 311 1.62 -11.02 10.90
C ASP A 311 2.85 -11.91 11.03
N MET A 312 2.94 -12.96 10.20
CA MET A 312 4.07 -13.88 10.19
C MET A 312 5.19 -13.36 9.26
N LEU A 313 6.45 -13.29 9.70
CA LEU A 313 7.00 -13.92 10.91
C LEU A 313 7.07 -12.93 12.09
N ALA A 314 6.17 -13.09 13.06
CA ALA A 314 6.21 -12.34 14.31
C ALA A 314 7.39 -12.83 15.17
N VAL A 315 8.14 -11.91 15.79
CA VAL A 315 9.27 -12.21 16.68
C VAL A 315 9.34 -11.23 17.85
N SER A 316 9.97 -11.66 18.94
CA SER A 316 10.54 -10.78 19.96
C SER A 316 12.07 -10.95 20.01
N PRO A 317 12.84 -10.02 20.59
CA PRO A 317 14.30 -10.11 20.58
C PRO A 317 14.86 -11.42 21.17
N PRO A 318 14.35 -11.94 22.31
CA PRO A 318 14.79 -13.25 22.80
C PRO A 318 14.45 -14.41 21.86
N LEU A 319 13.28 -14.39 21.22
CA LEU A 319 12.86 -15.41 20.26
C LEU A 319 13.72 -15.37 18.99
N GLU A 320 13.99 -14.19 18.43
CA GLU A 320 14.88 -14.02 17.28
C GLU A 320 16.31 -14.48 17.60
N ALA A 321 16.80 -14.16 18.80
CA ALA A 321 18.11 -14.62 19.27
C ALA A 321 18.15 -16.15 19.45
N TYR A 322 17.07 -16.76 19.96
CA TYR A 322 16.95 -18.21 20.06
C TYR A 322 16.98 -18.87 18.68
N LEU A 323 16.13 -18.44 17.75
CA LEU A 323 16.07 -18.94 16.37
C LEU A 323 17.40 -18.76 15.64
N SER A 324 18.08 -17.63 15.84
CA SER A 324 19.41 -17.39 15.26
C SER A 324 20.44 -18.41 15.76
N ARG A 325 20.41 -18.76 17.06
CA ARG A 325 21.34 -19.74 17.64
C ARG A 325 21.02 -21.18 17.24
N THR A 326 19.74 -21.54 17.18
CA THR A 326 19.32 -22.93 16.98
C THR A 326 19.12 -23.27 15.51
N VAL A 327 18.49 -22.39 14.74
CA VAL A 327 18.20 -22.58 13.32
C VAL A 327 19.31 -22.02 12.43
N GLY A 328 20.01 -20.97 12.87
CA GLY A 328 21.02 -20.25 12.08
C GLY A 328 20.47 -18.98 11.41
N GLY A 329 19.24 -18.56 11.76
CA GLY A 329 18.57 -17.37 11.24
C GLY A 329 17.05 -17.54 11.21
N LEU A 330 16.39 -16.78 10.34
CA LEU A 330 14.95 -16.84 10.10
C LEU A 330 14.63 -17.62 8.82
N ASP A 331 15.27 -18.78 8.62
CA ASP A 331 14.99 -19.64 7.46
C ASP A 331 13.60 -20.27 7.62
N THR A 332 12.62 -19.71 6.91
CA THR A 332 11.21 -20.14 6.96
C THR A 332 10.97 -21.47 6.27
N THR A 333 11.98 -22.09 5.66
CA THR A 333 11.90 -23.45 5.11
C THR A 333 12.35 -24.54 6.09
N ASP A 334 13.05 -24.18 7.17
CA ASP A 334 13.51 -25.11 8.19
C ASP A 334 12.38 -25.44 9.18
N SER A 335 12.05 -26.73 9.33
CA SER A 335 10.99 -27.19 10.24
C SER A 335 11.27 -26.86 11.71
N ARG A 336 12.54 -26.76 12.11
CA ARG A 336 12.93 -26.46 13.51
C ARG A 336 12.49 -25.07 13.94
N LEU A 337 12.42 -24.12 13.00
CA LEU A 337 11.83 -22.80 13.26
C LEU A 337 10.35 -22.96 13.60
N TRP A 338 9.63 -23.71 12.78
CA TRP A 338 8.19 -23.89 12.94
C TRP A 338 7.79 -24.73 14.14
N ASP A 339 8.63 -25.67 14.60
CA ASP A 339 8.39 -26.42 15.85
C ASP A 339 8.27 -25.49 17.07
N VAL A 340 8.99 -24.36 17.09
CA VAL A 340 8.86 -23.33 18.14
C VAL A 340 7.48 -22.68 18.11
N TYR A 341 7.02 -22.28 16.92
CA TYR A 341 5.69 -21.68 16.76
C TYR A 341 4.56 -22.67 17.00
N ARG A 342 4.76 -23.96 16.70
CA ARG A 342 3.82 -25.03 17.06
C ARG A 342 3.66 -25.14 18.58
N ALA A 343 4.76 -25.09 19.34
CA ALA A 343 4.70 -25.10 20.79
C ALA A 343 3.94 -23.88 21.35
N GLY A 344 4.22 -22.68 20.81
CA GLY A 344 3.48 -21.47 21.17
C GLY A 344 1.99 -21.55 20.82
N LEU A 345 1.65 -22.08 19.64
CA LEU A 345 0.27 -22.23 19.20
C LEU A 345 -0.51 -23.26 20.04
N THR A 346 0.14 -24.37 20.42
CA THR A 346 -0.43 -25.34 21.37
C THR A 346 -0.74 -24.65 22.70
N GLU A 347 0.23 -23.92 23.26
CA GLU A 347 0.05 -23.16 24.52
C GLU A 347 -1.09 -22.15 24.43
N LEU A 348 -1.22 -21.44 23.31
CA LEU A 348 -2.32 -20.50 23.06
C LEU A 348 -3.68 -21.19 23.12
N PHE A 349 -3.85 -22.32 22.43
CA PHE A 349 -5.12 -23.05 22.41
C PHE A 349 -5.45 -23.72 23.75
N GLU A 350 -4.45 -24.11 24.53
CA GLU A 350 -4.64 -24.65 25.88
C GLU A 350 -5.03 -23.55 26.88
N SER A 351 -4.39 -22.37 26.80
CA SER A 351 -4.64 -21.25 27.71
C SER A 351 -5.94 -20.48 27.39
N MET A 352 -6.34 -20.43 26.12
CA MET A 352 -7.55 -19.76 25.64
C MET A 352 -8.40 -20.70 24.77
N PRO A 353 -9.01 -21.74 25.35
CA PRO A 353 -9.70 -22.79 24.59
C PRO A 353 -10.95 -22.32 23.83
N PHE A 354 -11.49 -21.14 24.15
CA PHE A 354 -12.61 -20.51 23.44
C PHE A 354 -12.21 -19.92 22.07
N VAL A 355 -10.91 -19.69 21.82
CA VAL A 355 -10.41 -19.22 20.52
C VAL A 355 -10.73 -20.27 19.47
N ALA A 356 -11.37 -19.86 18.37
CA ALA A 356 -11.75 -20.74 17.26
C ALA A 356 -10.59 -21.04 16.31
N GLY A 357 -9.57 -20.17 16.28
CA GLY A 357 -8.44 -20.32 15.38
C GLY A 357 -7.52 -19.11 15.32
N LEU A 358 -6.59 -19.17 14.36
CA LEU A 358 -5.64 -18.11 14.07
C LEU A 358 -5.84 -17.60 12.64
N MET A 359 -5.90 -16.29 12.47
CA MET A 359 -5.78 -15.62 11.18
C MET A 359 -4.32 -15.18 10.99
N VAL A 360 -3.71 -15.58 9.88
CA VAL A 360 -2.33 -15.26 9.57
C VAL A 360 -2.24 -14.49 8.26
N ARG A 361 -1.44 -13.42 8.27
CA ARG A 361 -0.98 -12.74 7.06
C ARG A 361 0.53 -12.91 6.96
N ILE A 362 1.03 -12.91 5.73
CA ILE A 362 2.45 -12.85 5.41
C ILE A 362 2.72 -11.57 4.62
N GLY A 363 3.98 -11.13 4.62
CA GLY A 363 4.38 -10.07 3.69
C GLY A 363 3.92 -8.67 4.09
N GLU A 364 3.52 -8.44 5.34
CA GLU A 364 3.49 -7.11 5.97
C GLU A 364 4.39 -7.12 7.21
N GLY A 365 5.02 -5.98 7.50
CA GLY A 365 5.93 -5.83 8.63
C GLY A 365 6.68 -4.50 8.58
N GLY A 366 7.62 -4.31 9.50
CA GLY A 366 8.39 -3.08 9.64
C GLY A 366 7.80 -2.08 10.64
N GLU A 367 8.45 -0.92 10.76
CA GLU A 367 8.21 0.06 11.83
C GLU A 367 6.80 0.65 11.84
N VAL A 368 6.12 0.72 10.69
CA VAL A 368 4.74 1.26 10.65
C VAL A 368 3.73 0.40 11.41
N TYR A 369 4.02 -0.88 11.62
CA TYR A 369 3.22 -1.80 12.43
C TYR A 369 3.71 -1.91 13.88
N ALA A 370 4.80 -1.24 14.25
CA ALA A 370 5.35 -1.31 15.61
C ALA A 370 4.37 -0.73 16.64
N GLY A 371 4.25 -1.37 17.80
CA GLY A 371 3.43 -0.91 18.91
C GLY A 371 4.26 -0.20 19.98
N SER A 372 3.69 0.84 20.59
CA SER A 372 4.31 1.48 21.76
C SER A 372 4.12 0.61 23.00
N GLY A 373 5.20 0.35 23.76
CA GLY A 373 5.12 -0.30 25.07
C GLY A 373 5.61 -1.75 25.13
N TRP A 374 5.96 -2.35 23.99
CA TRP A 374 6.65 -3.64 23.91
C TRP A 374 7.52 -3.77 22.64
N ASP A 375 8.33 -4.83 22.57
CA ASP A 375 9.38 -5.08 21.57
C ASP A 375 9.06 -6.23 20.59
N TYR A 376 7.80 -6.65 20.50
CA TYR A 376 7.34 -7.56 19.45
C TYR A 376 7.30 -6.83 18.09
N THR A 377 7.79 -7.52 17.04
CA THR A 377 7.81 -7.00 15.67
C THR A 377 7.47 -8.10 14.69
N SER A 378 7.10 -7.75 13.45
CA SER A 378 6.96 -8.71 12.35
C SER A 378 8.07 -8.51 11.32
N LYS A 379 8.58 -9.61 10.78
CA LYS A 379 9.62 -9.66 9.74
C LYS A 379 9.01 -10.12 8.42
N LEU A 380 9.38 -9.44 7.33
CA LEU A 380 9.13 -9.87 5.94
C LEU A 380 10.02 -11.08 5.57
N ALA A 381 9.86 -12.22 6.26
CA ALA A 381 10.71 -13.42 6.14
C ALA A 381 10.02 -14.58 5.39
N VAL A 382 8.69 -14.64 5.39
CA VAL A 382 7.95 -15.67 4.63
C VAL A 382 7.72 -15.17 3.20
N THR A 383 8.72 -15.34 2.35
CA THR A 383 8.75 -14.74 0.98
C THR A 383 8.81 -15.76 -0.16
N THR A 384 8.75 -17.06 0.14
CA THR A 384 8.85 -18.14 -0.85
C THR A 384 7.69 -19.13 -0.74
N PRO A 385 7.28 -19.81 -1.84
CA PRO A 385 6.25 -20.84 -1.80
C PRO A 385 6.55 -21.96 -0.79
N ALA A 386 7.82 -22.38 -0.68
CA ALA A 386 8.25 -23.39 0.27
C ALA A 386 8.07 -22.92 1.72
N GLY A 387 8.43 -21.67 2.02
CA GLY A 387 8.25 -21.08 3.36
C GLY A 387 6.77 -20.96 3.75
N VAL A 388 5.91 -20.55 2.83
CA VAL A 388 4.45 -20.50 3.06
C VAL A 388 3.90 -21.89 3.37
N ARG A 389 4.26 -22.90 2.57
CA ARG A 389 3.80 -24.28 2.79
C ARG A 389 4.33 -24.85 4.11
N ALA A 390 5.58 -24.57 4.48
CA ALA A 390 6.14 -25.00 5.76
C ALA A 390 5.40 -24.38 6.95
N MET A 391 5.13 -23.07 6.88
CA MET A 391 4.31 -22.36 7.86
C MET A 391 2.92 -22.99 7.99
N LEU A 392 2.19 -23.11 6.88
CA LEU A 392 0.81 -23.60 6.91
C LEU A 392 0.72 -25.03 7.44
N ARG A 393 1.63 -25.93 7.04
CA ARG A 393 1.68 -27.30 7.60
C ARG A 393 1.83 -27.26 9.11
N ALA A 394 2.81 -26.51 9.61
CA ALA A 394 3.07 -26.45 11.03
C ALA A 394 1.88 -25.92 11.83
N LEU A 395 1.25 -24.84 11.36
CA LEU A 395 0.09 -24.26 12.03
C LEU A 395 -1.13 -25.21 11.98
N LEU A 396 -1.38 -25.88 10.85
CA LEU A 396 -2.49 -26.80 10.67
C LEU A 396 -2.30 -28.12 11.44
N ASP A 397 -1.07 -28.66 11.50
CA ASP A 397 -0.73 -29.85 12.28
C ASP A 397 -0.99 -29.66 13.78
N THR A 398 -0.98 -28.41 14.26
CA THR A 398 -1.37 -28.06 15.63
C THR A 398 -2.88 -27.73 15.73
N ALA A 399 -3.43 -26.98 14.77
CA ALA A 399 -4.83 -26.53 14.81
C ALA A 399 -5.83 -27.66 14.61
N GLY A 400 -5.60 -28.57 13.66
CA GLY A 400 -6.52 -29.64 13.30
C GLY A 400 -6.86 -30.58 14.47
N PRO A 401 -5.87 -31.15 15.19
CA PRO A 401 -6.13 -31.98 16.37
C PRO A 401 -6.85 -31.25 17.51
N ALA A 402 -6.68 -29.92 17.61
CA ALA A 402 -7.37 -29.08 18.58
C ALA A 402 -8.77 -28.63 18.13
N GLY A 403 -9.22 -29.03 16.92
CA GLY A 403 -10.48 -28.61 16.32
C GLY A 403 -10.54 -27.12 16.01
N LYS A 404 -9.39 -26.51 15.71
CA LYS A 404 -9.23 -25.08 15.43
C LYS A 404 -8.98 -24.85 13.93
N GLU A 405 -9.29 -23.65 13.46
CA GLU A 405 -9.12 -23.27 12.05
C GLU A 405 -7.93 -22.33 11.86
N ILE A 406 -7.25 -22.41 10.70
CA ILE A 406 -6.26 -21.43 10.26
C ILE A 406 -6.86 -20.65 9.09
N ILE A 407 -7.00 -19.34 9.26
CA ILE A 407 -7.39 -18.44 8.18
C ILE A 407 -6.13 -17.81 7.59
N PHE A 408 -5.75 -18.24 6.39
CA PHE A 408 -4.61 -17.66 5.67
C PHE A 408 -5.06 -16.52 4.77
N ARG A 409 -4.62 -15.31 5.10
CA ARG A 409 -4.78 -14.13 4.25
C ARG A 409 -3.74 -14.15 3.14
N THR A 410 -4.24 -14.11 1.91
CA THR A 410 -3.38 -14.09 0.71
C THR A 410 -2.70 -12.76 0.45
N TRP A 411 -3.22 -11.66 1.04
CA TRP A 411 -2.72 -10.30 0.85
C TRP A 411 -1.24 -10.16 1.24
N THR A 412 -0.44 -9.59 0.34
CA THR A 412 1.01 -9.34 0.49
C THR A 412 1.37 -7.99 -0.13
N VAL A 413 2.42 -7.32 0.34
CA VAL A 413 2.85 -5.99 -0.17
C VAL A 413 3.71 -6.04 -1.44
N GLY A 414 3.64 -7.11 -2.23
CA GLY A 414 4.42 -7.23 -3.46
C GLY A 414 5.87 -7.71 -3.29
N VAL A 415 6.28 -8.15 -2.10
CA VAL A 415 7.67 -8.54 -1.81
C VAL A 415 7.89 -10.05 -1.93
N GLY A 416 8.94 -10.44 -2.66
CA GLY A 416 9.39 -11.83 -2.81
C GLY A 416 8.61 -12.63 -3.86
N ALA A 417 8.88 -13.94 -3.94
CA ALA A 417 8.27 -14.84 -4.92
C ALA A 417 6.77 -15.12 -4.65
N VAL A 418 6.23 -14.63 -3.54
CA VAL A 418 4.82 -14.71 -3.16
C VAL A 418 4.15 -13.32 -3.11
N GLY A 419 4.83 -12.30 -3.65
CA GLY A 419 4.38 -10.91 -3.62
C GLY A 419 3.08 -10.63 -4.39
N ASP A 420 2.76 -11.46 -5.38
CA ASP A 420 1.53 -11.38 -6.19
C ASP A 420 0.54 -12.51 -5.88
N LEU A 421 0.73 -13.25 -4.80
CA LEU A 421 -0.13 -14.37 -4.38
C LEU A 421 -1.62 -14.01 -4.32
N HIS A 422 -1.93 -12.76 -3.96
CA HIS A 422 -3.29 -12.27 -3.83
C HIS A 422 -3.92 -11.81 -5.15
N THR A 423 -3.13 -11.59 -6.21
CA THR A 423 -3.62 -11.06 -7.50
C THR A 423 -3.39 -12.01 -8.68
N ASN A 424 -2.52 -13.01 -8.53
CA ASN A 424 -2.10 -13.89 -9.60
C ASN A 424 -2.57 -15.35 -9.35
N PRO A 425 -3.49 -15.90 -10.16
CA PRO A 425 -3.94 -17.29 -10.06
C PRO A 425 -2.83 -18.35 -10.20
N ASP A 426 -1.79 -18.07 -10.98
CA ASP A 426 -0.67 -19.01 -11.16
C ASP A 426 0.19 -19.06 -9.89
N ALA A 427 0.51 -17.89 -9.31
CA ALA A 427 1.19 -17.82 -8.02
C ALA A 427 0.36 -18.47 -6.91
N TYR A 428 -0.96 -18.27 -6.91
CA TYR A 428 -1.89 -18.97 -6.02
C TYR A 428 -1.79 -20.50 -6.17
N ALA A 429 -1.82 -21.00 -7.40
CA ALA A 429 -1.73 -22.42 -7.69
C ALA A 429 -0.35 -23.00 -7.33
N GLU A 430 0.73 -22.26 -7.53
CA GLU A 430 2.08 -22.67 -7.12
C GLU A 430 2.18 -22.81 -5.59
N VAL A 431 1.70 -21.79 -4.86
CA VAL A 431 1.82 -21.75 -3.39
C VAL A 431 0.86 -22.73 -2.71
N LEU A 432 -0.40 -22.82 -3.16
CA LEU A 432 -1.46 -23.56 -2.47
C LEU A 432 -1.96 -24.79 -3.24
N GLY A 433 -1.59 -24.99 -4.51
CA GLY A 433 -2.03 -26.14 -5.29
C GLY A 433 -1.67 -27.48 -4.64
N GLY A 434 -2.64 -28.39 -4.55
CA GLY A 434 -2.47 -29.69 -3.90
C GLY A 434 -2.23 -29.63 -2.39
N PHE A 435 -2.50 -28.49 -1.74
CA PHE A 435 -2.41 -28.32 -0.30
C PHE A 435 -3.80 -28.43 0.34
N ASP A 436 -4.26 -29.66 0.59
CA ASP A 436 -5.63 -29.88 1.07
C ASP A 436 -5.65 -30.15 2.59
N ASP A 437 -6.30 -29.25 3.35
CA ASP A 437 -6.62 -29.44 4.77
C ASP A 437 -8.02 -28.86 5.08
N PRO A 438 -8.91 -29.60 5.77
CA PRO A 438 -10.26 -29.11 6.07
C PRO A 438 -10.29 -27.93 7.06
N HIS A 439 -9.23 -27.70 7.84
CA HIS A 439 -9.11 -26.60 8.80
C HIS A 439 -8.47 -25.34 8.18
N LEU A 440 -8.06 -25.39 6.90
CA LEU A 440 -7.57 -24.22 6.18
C LEU A 440 -8.71 -23.46 5.51
N ILE A 441 -8.82 -22.18 5.84
CA ILE A 441 -9.66 -21.21 5.14
C ILE A 441 -8.74 -20.18 4.50
N VAL A 442 -8.94 -19.89 3.22
CA VAL A 442 -8.14 -18.87 2.53
C VAL A 442 -8.97 -17.61 2.32
N SER A 443 -8.39 -16.49 2.76
CA SER A 443 -9.00 -15.16 2.74
C SER A 443 -8.36 -14.28 1.66
N THR A 444 -9.21 -13.66 0.83
CA THR A 444 -8.75 -12.82 -0.28
C THR A 444 -9.69 -11.62 -0.48
N LYS A 445 -9.11 -10.44 -0.70
CA LYS A 445 -9.85 -9.21 -1.05
C LYS A 445 -10.69 -9.40 -2.31
N TYR A 446 -11.88 -8.80 -2.34
CA TYR A 446 -12.78 -8.91 -3.50
C TYR A 446 -12.21 -8.29 -4.79
N THR A 447 -11.26 -7.36 -4.67
CA THR A 447 -10.55 -6.70 -5.79
C THR A 447 -9.18 -7.33 -6.05
N LEU A 448 -8.69 -7.23 -7.29
CA LEU A 448 -7.26 -7.41 -7.59
C LEU A 448 -6.46 -6.24 -7.00
N GLY A 449 -5.86 -6.43 -5.82
CA GLY A 449 -5.10 -5.40 -5.12
C GLY A 449 -5.82 -4.88 -3.86
N ASP A 450 -5.61 -3.61 -3.53
CA ASP A 450 -5.98 -3.05 -2.21
C ASP A 450 -7.28 -2.24 -2.21
N PHE A 451 -8.41 -2.90 -2.45
CA PHE A 451 -9.76 -2.32 -2.33
C PHE A 451 -10.08 -1.06 -3.16
N TYR A 452 -9.15 -0.42 -3.87
CA TYR A 452 -9.45 0.75 -4.70
C TYR A 452 -10.62 0.48 -5.67
N SER A 453 -11.43 1.51 -5.91
CA SER A 453 -12.30 1.53 -7.10
C SER A 453 -11.45 1.46 -8.37
N HIS A 454 -12.08 1.04 -9.47
CA HIS A 454 -11.41 0.76 -10.75
C HIS A 454 -10.48 -0.46 -10.78
N LEU A 455 -10.39 -1.22 -9.69
CA LEU A 455 -9.75 -2.53 -9.72
C LEU A 455 -10.74 -3.60 -10.23
N PRO A 456 -10.29 -4.57 -11.06
CA PRO A 456 -11.10 -5.73 -11.42
C PRO A 456 -11.44 -6.59 -10.20
N LEU A 457 -12.46 -7.45 -10.35
CA LEU A 457 -12.72 -8.52 -9.38
C LEU A 457 -11.51 -9.45 -9.27
N ASN A 458 -11.24 -9.92 -8.06
CA ASN A 458 -10.09 -10.78 -7.80
C ASN A 458 -10.26 -12.16 -8.47
N THR A 459 -9.46 -12.43 -9.49
CA THR A 459 -9.56 -13.67 -10.27
C THR A 459 -9.16 -14.91 -9.50
N THR A 460 -8.37 -14.79 -8.42
CA THR A 460 -8.02 -15.93 -7.54
C THR A 460 -9.23 -16.45 -6.74
N LEU A 461 -10.31 -15.65 -6.61
CA LEU A 461 -11.56 -16.08 -5.98
C LEU A 461 -12.48 -16.87 -6.92
N LEU A 462 -12.23 -16.87 -8.23
CA LEU A 462 -13.07 -17.55 -9.22
C LEU A 462 -12.89 -19.07 -9.24
N GLY A 463 -11.91 -19.62 -8.50
CA GLY A 463 -11.66 -21.06 -8.43
C GLY A 463 -10.86 -21.49 -7.20
N GLY A 464 -10.24 -22.68 -7.29
CA GLY A 464 -9.45 -23.29 -6.21
C GLY A 464 -10.21 -24.36 -5.39
N ALA A 465 -9.46 -25.23 -4.72
CA ALA A 465 -10.01 -26.37 -3.97
C ALA A 465 -10.32 -26.06 -2.48
N HIS A 466 -9.68 -25.03 -1.94
CA HIS A 466 -9.73 -24.64 -0.53
C HIS A 466 -11.05 -23.96 -0.15
N ARG A 467 -11.40 -23.96 1.14
CA ARG A 467 -12.48 -23.13 1.70
C ARG A 467 -12.12 -21.66 1.53
N ARG A 468 -13.06 -20.82 1.07
CA ARG A 468 -12.78 -19.42 0.72
C ARG A 468 -13.64 -18.45 1.52
N ILE A 469 -13.03 -17.35 1.97
CA ILE A 469 -13.76 -16.16 2.40
C ILE A 469 -13.35 -14.93 1.59
N VAL A 470 -14.31 -14.05 1.34
CA VAL A 470 -14.11 -12.80 0.60
C VAL A 470 -13.92 -11.64 1.59
N GLU A 471 -12.82 -10.89 1.47
CA GLU A 471 -12.58 -9.69 2.28
C GLU A 471 -13.27 -8.48 1.64
N PHE A 472 -13.90 -7.65 2.47
CA PHE A 472 -14.53 -6.36 2.14
C PHE A 472 -14.06 -5.28 3.12
N GLN A 473 -14.05 -4.02 2.69
CA GLN A 473 -13.69 -2.88 3.54
C GLN A 473 -14.80 -1.84 3.59
N ALA A 474 -15.39 -1.64 4.77
CA ALA A 474 -16.55 -0.76 4.96
C ALA A 474 -16.16 0.71 5.09
N ARG A 475 -15.12 1.02 5.88
CA ARG A 475 -14.63 2.40 6.13
C ARG A 475 -14.05 3.06 4.88
N ARG A 476 -13.49 2.27 3.95
CA ARG A 476 -12.82 2.74 2.72
C ARG A 476 -11.65 3.68 3.00
N GLU A 477 -10.53 3.05 3.31
CA GLU A 477 -9.24 3.67 3.59
C GLU A 477 -8.84 4.72 2.55
N PHE A 478 -8.87 4.35 1.27
CA PHE A 478 -8.41 5.23 0.17
C PHE A 478 -9.49 6.23 -0.30
N GLU A 479 -10.74 6.09 0.15
CA GLU A 479 -11.85 6.93 -0.32
C GLU A 479 -12.33 7.86 0.79
N GLY A 480 -11.37 8.60 1.37
CA GLY A 480 -11.61 9.61 2.39
C GLY A 480 -11.81 9.05 3.80
N PHE A 481 -11.30 7.86 4.12
CA PHE A 481 -11.35 7.26 5.46
C PHE A 481 -12.75 7.16 6.09
N GLY A 482 -13.78 7.08 5.25
CA GLY A 482 -15.18 7.00 5.67
C GLY A 482 -15.84 8.36 5.94
N ALA A 483 -15.14 9.48 5.68
CA ALA A 483 -15.73 10.82 5.75
C ALA A 483 -16.63 11.15 4.55
N LEU A 484 -16.51 10.44 3.42
CA LEU A 484 -17.32 10.68 2.24
C LEU A 484 -18.49 9.68 2.17
N PRO A 485 -19.72 10.11 1.80
CA PRO A 485 -20.79 9.19 1.48
C PRO A 485 -20.34 8.22 0.37
N ASN A 486 -20.49 6.92 0.62
CA ASN A 486 -19.92 5.89 -0.23
C ASN A 486 -20.67 4.55 -0.10
N ASP A 487 -21.81 4.42 -0.79
CA ASP A 487 -22.65 3.21 -0.78
C ASP A 487 -22.07 2.10 -1.68
N LEU A 488 -21.38 1.13 -1.07
CA LEU A 488 -20.76 0.01 -1.77
C LEU A 488 -21.70 -1.18 -1.96
N GLY A 489 -22.93 -1.11 -1.43
CA GLY A 489 -23.86 -2.23 -1.42
C GLY A 489 -24.05 -2.91 -2.79
N PRO A 490 -24.32 -2.15 -3.87
CA PRO A 490 -24.43 -2.70 -5.22
C PRO A 490 -23.15 -3.40 -5.71
N LEU A 491 -21.99 -2.76 -5.54
CA LEU A 491 -20.69 -3.30 -5.94
C LEU A 491 -20.38 -4.60 -5.19
N HIS A 492 -20.57 -4.60 -3.87
CA HIS A 492 -20.34 -5.78 -3.03
C HIS A 492 -21.30 -6.93 -3.37
N ARG A 493 -22.57 -6.64 -3.68
CA ARG A 493 -23.53 -7.66 -4.13
C ARG A 493 -23.07 -8.31 -5.42
N ASP A 494 -22.73 -7.50 -6.42
CA ASP A 494 -22.40 -8.00 -7.74
C ASP A 494 -21.09 -8.80 -7.71
N ALA A 495 -20.09 -8.35 -6.92
CA ALA A 495 -18.88 -9.10 -6.63
C ALA A 495 -19.18 -10.45 -5.94
N LEU A 496 -19.96 -10.43 -4.85
CA LEU A 496 -20.28 -11.65 -4.10
C LEU A 496 -21.05 -12.67 -4.96
N ARG A 497 -22.03 -12.22 -5.75
CA ARG A 497 -22.76 -13.08 -6.70
C ARG A 497 -21.83 -13.69 -7.74
N ALA A 498 -20.91 -12.91 -8.31
CA ALA A 498 -19.94 -13.41 -9.28
C ALA A 498 -19.09 -14.54 -8.68
N PHE A 499 -18.55 -14.35 -7.46
CA PHE A 499 -17.75 -15.38 -6.79
C PHE A 499 -18.55 -16.61 -6.39
N LEU A 500 -19.78 -16.44 -5.89
CA LEU A 500 -20.63 -17.57 -5.53
C LEU A 500 -21.08 -18.40 -6.74
N ALA A 501 -21.25 -17.75 -7.89
CA ALA A 501 -21.57 -18.44 -9.14
C ALA A 501 -20.37 -19.22 -9.69
N ALA A 502 -19.16 -18.66 -9.58
CA ALA A 502 -17.94 -19.28 -10.09
C ALA A 502 -17.35 -20.34 -9.15
N ASN A 503 -17.43 -20.11 -7.83
CA ASN A 503 -16.69 -20.87 -6.84
C ASN A 503 -17.60 -21.35 -5.69
N PRO A 504 -18.02 -22.63 -5.68
CA PRO A 504 -18.86 -23.17 -4.62
C PRO A 504 -18.15 -23.30 -3.27
N ARG A 505 -16.82 -23.11 -3.21
CA ARG A 505 -16.03 -23.13 -1.97
C ARG A 505 -16.09 -21.81 -1.19
N VAL A 506 -16.67 -20.75 -1.75
CA VAL A 506 -16.92 -19.51 -1.03
C VAL A 506 -17.98 -19.77 0.04
N GLU A 507 -17.55 -19.75 1.30
CA GLU A 507 -18.38 -20.10 2.45
C GLU A 507 -18.57 -18.93 3.42
N GLY A 508 -17.89 -17.81 3.19
CA GLY A 508 -17.93 -16.69 4.12
C GLY A 508 -17.38 -15.37 3.59
N VAL A 509 -17.46 -14.38 4.48
CA VAL A 509 -16.94 -13.03 4.28
C VAL A 509 -16.16 -12.57 5.49
N TRP A 510 -15.24 -11.65 5.29
CA TRP A 510 -14.63 -10.85 6.34
C TRP A 510 -14.72 -9.37 6.02
N ASN A 511 -15.43 -8.64 6.86
CA ASN A 511 -15.66 -7.21 6.70
C ASN A 511 -14.77 -6.39 7.64
N TRP A 512 -14.06 -5.42 7.11
CA TRP A 512 -13.24 -4.48 7.87
C TRP A 512 -14.09 -3.26 8.22
N THR A 513 -14.48 -3.13 9.49
CA THR A 513 -15.40 -2.06 9.93
C THR A 513 -14.68 -0.80 10.37
N GLN A 514 -13.44 -0.90 10.84
CA GLN A 514 -12.62 0.24 11.25
C GLN A 514 -11.18 0.13 10.72
N ASP A 515 -10.63 -1.08 10.75
CA ASP A 515 -9.26 -1.34 10.35
C ASP A 515 -9.07 -1.10 8.85
N GLY A 516 -7.81 -1.05 8.41
CA GLY A 516 -7.45 -0.69 7.03
C GLY A 516 -6.82 0.70 7.00
N GLY A 517 -5.54 0.73 6.67
CA GLY A 517 -4.74 1.94 6.69
C GLY A 517 -4.52 2.56 8.06
N PRO A 518 -3.99 3.79 8.11
CA PRO A 518 -3.74 4.50 9.33
C PRO A 518 -5.03 4.86 10.03
N LEU A 519 -5.03 4.66 11.35
CA LEU A 519 -6.21 4.92 12.16
C LEU A 519 -6.26 6.35 12.70
N ARG A 520 -5.14 7.06 12.65
CA ARG A 520 -4.97 8.43 13.19
C ARG A 520 -4.62 9.48 12.12
N ALA A 521 -4.46 9.06 10.86
CA ALA A 521 -4.43 9.98 9.72
C ALA A 521 -5.87 10.25 9.24
N GLY A 522 -6.09 11.45 8.72
CA GLY A 522 -7.41 11.88 8.24
C GLY A 522 -8.42 12.10 9.37
N PRO A 523 -9.73 11.89 9.11
CA PRO A 523 -10.82 12.22 10.03
C PRO A 523 -10.80 11.37 11.30
N MET A 524 -11.07 12.00 12.44
CA MET A 524 -11.29 11.38 13.75
C MET A 524 -12.66 10.68 13.81
N SER A 525 -12.85 9.69 12.94
CA SER A 525 -14.02 8.82 12.92
C SER A 525 -13.67 7.43 13.44
N LEU A 526 -14.23 7.11 14.60
CA LEU A 526 -14.04 5.83 15.30
C LEU A 526 -15.39 5.12 15.42
N TYR A 527 -15.51 3.98 14.76
CA TYR A 527 -16.72 3.16 14.68
C TYR A 527 -17.30 2.85 16.07
N LEU A 528 -18.58 3.19 16.27
CA LEU A 528 -19.33 3.13 17.54
C LEU A 528 -18.84 4.07 18.66
N ARG A 529 -17.89 4.97 18.39
CA ARG A 529 -17.28 5.84 19.41
C ARG A 529 -17.44 7.33 19.13
N THR A 530 -16.87 7.83 18.03
CA THR A 530 -16.86 9.28 17.69
C THR A 530 -16.87 9.52 16.19
N GLY A 531 -17.12 10.76 15.78
CA GLY A 531 -17.21 11.16 14.39
C GLY A 531 -18.50 10.66 13.74
N PHE A 532 -18.55 10.73 12.40
CA PHE A 532 -19.75 10.39 11.63
C PHE A 532 -19.71 8.96 11.06
N TRP A 533 -19.34 7.99 11.90
CA TRP A 533 -19.16 6.59 11.54
C TRP A 533 -20.42 5.91 10.97
N GLN A 534 -21.60 6.48 11.20
CA GLN A 534 -22.86 5.99 10.66
C GLN A 534 -22.83 5.91 9.12
N LEU A 535 -22.05 6.78 8.45
CA LEU A 535 -21.90 6.76 6.99
C LEU A 535 -21.36 5.43 6.47
N TYR A 536 -20.31 4.88 7.10
CA TYR A 536 -19.74 3.60 6.70
C TYR A 536 -20.33 2.39 7.45
N ASP A 537 -21.12 2.60 8.52
CA ASP A 537 -22.00 1.55 9.08
C ASP A 537 -22.97 1.00 8.02
N LEU A 538 -23.35 1.81 7.03
CA LEU A 538 -24.13 1.34 5.87
C LEU A 538 -23.44 0.15 5.19
N ASN A 539 -22.15 0.27 4.89
CA ASN A 539 -21.40 -0.77 4.20
C ASN A 539 -21.24 -2.03 5.07
N THR A 540 -21.09 -1.84 6.39
CA THR A 540 -21.09 -2.95 7.36
C THR A 540 -22.43 -3.67 7.39
N ASP A 541 -23.55 -2.96 7.45
CA ASP A 541 -24.89 -3.56 7.39
C ASP A 541 -25.11 -4.28 6.05
N ALA A 542 -24.73 -3.66 4.93
CA ALA A 542 -24.89 -4.21 3.59
C ALA A 542 -24.17 -5.55 3.43
N VAL A 543 -22.89 -5.65 3.82
CA VAL A 543 -22.15 -6.92 3.74
C VAL A 543 -22.79 -8.00 4.60
N ALA A 544 -23.28 -7.66 5.79
CA ALA A 544 -23.95 -8.62 6.66
C ALA A 544 -25.27 -9.14 6.04
N ARG A 545 -26.06 -8.27 5.40
CA ARG A 545 -27.28 -8.66 4.68
C ARG A 545 -26.99 -9.55 3.48
N LEU A 546 -25.99 -9.16 2.68
CA LEU A 546 -25.60 -9.90 1.48
C LEU A 546 -25.01 -11.27 1.81
N ALA A 547 -24.30 -11.40 2.93
CA ALA A 547 -23.80 -12.68 3.40
C ALA A 547 -24.93 -13.62 3.90
N TRP A 548 -26.02 -13.04 4.42
CA TRP A 548 -27.23 -13.81 4.74
C TRP A 548 -27.98 -14.23 3.48
N ASP A 549 -28.24 -13.27 2.59
CA ASP A 549 -28.94 -13.46 1.32
C ASP A 549 -28.32 -12.56 0.23
N PRO A 550 -27.50 -13.14 -0.68
CA PRO A 550 -26.87 -12.40 -1.78
C PRO A 550 -27.85 -11.79 -2.78
N ASP A 551 -29.13 -12.15 -2.71
CA ASP A 551 -30.19 -11.58 -3.54
C ASP A 551 -30.89 -10.37 -2.91
N THR A 552 -30.51 -10.00 -1.68
CA THR A 552 -30.99 -8.78 -1.03
C THR A 552 -30.76 -7.56 -1.92
N ASP A 553 -31.80 -6.73 -2.08
CA ASP A 553 -31.71 -5.46 -2.80
C ASP A 553 -30.93 -4.42 -1.98
N PRO A 554 -29.72 -3.99 -2.40
CA PRO A 554 -28.92 -3.01 -1.67
C PRO A 554 -29.63 -1.67 -1.53
N ALA A 555 -30.44 -1.27 -2.50
CA ALA A 555 -31.20 -0.03 -2.44
C ALA A 555 -32.18 -0.03 -1.24
N GLN A 556 -32.79 -1.18 -0.94
CA GLN A 556 -33.64 -1.35 0.24
C GLN A 556 -32.82 -1.34 1.53
N VAL A 557 -31.62 -1.95 1.53
CA VAL A 557 -30.73 -1.89 2.70
C VAL A 557 -30.38 -0.44 3.04
N THR A 558 -30.03 0.36 2.03
CA THR A 558 -29.74 1.79 2.19
C THR A 558 -30.95 2.57 2.71
N ALA A 559 -32.15 2.33 2.18
CA ALA A 559 -33.36 2.96 2.69
C ALA A 559 -33.70 2.55 4.13
N GLU A 560 -33.53 1.27 4.48
CA GLU A 560 -33.74 0.78 5.83
C GLU A 560 -32.71 1.34 6.83
N TRP A 561 -31.44 1.45 6.42
CA TRP A 561 -30.41 2.12 7.21
C TRP A 561 -30.76 3.59 7.42
N ALA A 562 -31.13 4.32 6.36
CA ALA A 562 -31.53 5.72 6.48
C ALA A 562 -32.74 5.88 7.42
N TYR A 563 -33.69 4.94 7.38
CA TYR A 563 -34.84 4.93 8.28
C TYR A 563 -34.44 4.74 9.76
N ARG A 564 -33.58 3.74 10.02
CA ARG A 564 -33.13 3.39 11.37
C ARG A 564 -32.26 4.49 11.97
N THR A 565 -31.39 5.08 11.15
CA THR A 565 -30.33 5.99 11.60
C THR A 565 -30.75 7.45 11.63
N PHE A 566 -31.47 7.93 10.61
CA PHE A 566 -31.65 9.38 10.40
C PHE A 566 -33.07 9.88 10.53
N SER A 567 -34.07 9.19 9.96
CA SER A 567 -35.43 9.73 9.89
C SER A 567 -36.48 8.63 9.72
N ALA A 568 -37.67 8.80 10.29
CA ALA A 568 -38.82 7.93 9.98
C ALA A 568 -39.72 8.49 8.85
N ASP A 569 -39.42 9.70 8.37
CA ASP A 569 -40.18 10.35 7.31
C ASP A 569 -39.80 9.77 5.93
N PRO A 570 -40.78 9.25 5.15
CA PRO A 570 -40.50 8.60 3.88
C PRO A 570 -39.81 9.51 2.84
N ALA A 571 -40.12 10.82 2.84
CA ALA A 571 -39.50 11.74 1.88
C ALA A 571 -38.02 12.00 2.21
N THR A 572 -37.72 12.15 3.50
CA THR A 572 -36.34 12.32 4.00
C THR A 572 -35.51 11.07 3.75
N VAL A 573 -36.06 9.88 4.01
CA VAL A 573 -35.41 8.59 3.70
C VAL A 573 -35.14 8.45 2.21
N ALA A 574 -36.09 8.82 1.35
CA ALA A 574 -35.91 8.79 -0.10
C ALA A 574 -34.82 9.77 -0.57
N ALA A 575 -34.76 10.97 0.00
CA ALA A 575 -33.73 11.96 -0.32
C ALA A 575 -32.32 11.47 0.04
N ILE A 576 -32.14 10.88 1.23
CA ILE A 576 -30.88 10.26 1.64
C ILE A 576 -30.53 9.10 0.70
N GLY A 577 -31.48 8.22 0.40
CA GLY A 577 -31.27 7.10 -0.53
C GLY A 577 -30.86 7.56 -1.94
N GLN A 578 -31.40 8.67 -2.44
CA GLN A 578 -31.00 9.28 -3.71
C GLN A 578 -29.59 9.87 -3.65
N ALA A 579 -29.23 10.53 -2.55
CA ALA A 579 -27.87 11.05 -2.35
C ALA A 579 -26.85 9.90 -2.30
N MET A 580 -27.13 8.83 -1.55
CA MET A 580 -26.28 7.63 -1.51
C MET A 580 -26.20 6.93 -2.87
N ALA A 581 -27.28 6.92 -3.65
CA ALA A 581 -27.25 6.32 -4.98
C ALA A 581 -26.33 7.06 -5.99
N LEU A 582 -26.06 8.35 -5.74
CA LEU A 582 -25.12 9.16 -6.53
C LEU A 582 -23.68 9.06 -6.02
N SER A 583 -23.47 8.54 -4.80
CA SER A 583 -22.22 8.68 -4.08
C SER A 583 -21.05 7.98 -4.76
N ARG A 584 -21.31 6.81 -5.37
CA ARG A 584 -20.29 6.05 -6.11
C ARG A 584 -19.77 6.82 -7.30
N ALA A 585 -20.65 7.38 -8.13
CA ALA A 585 -20.25 8.23 -9.25
C ALA A 585 -19.45 9.46 -8.80
N ALA A 586 -19.85 10.10 -7.70
CA ALA A 586 -19.11 11.23 -7.14
C ALA A 586 -17.70 10.84 -6.68
N VAL A 587 -17.56 9.74 -5.95
CA VAL A 587 -16.26 9.23 -5.46
C VAL A 587 -15.36 8.77 -6.60
N THR A 588 -15.86 7.98 -7.55
CA THR A 588 -15.05 7.46 -8.66
C THR A 588 -14.57 8.57 -9.58
N THR A 589 -15.40 9.55 -9.93
CA THR A 589 -14.99 10.67 -10.78
C THR A 589 -14.18 11.73 -10.05
N GLY A 590 -14.39 11.91 -8.74
CA GLY A 590 -13.71 12.93 -7.92
C GLY A 590 -12.33 12.52 -7.43
N LEU A 591 -12.18 11.27 -6.97
CA LEU A 591 -10.92 10.76 -6.41
C LEU A 591 -10.06 10.03 -7.44
N TYR A 592 -10.59 9.60 -8.59
CA TYR A 592 -9.82 8.90 -9.62
C TYR A 592 -9.74 9.73 -10.91
N VAL A 593 -8.72 9.45 -11.72
CA VAL A 593 -8.61 9.97 -13.09
C VAL A 593 -9.01 8.83 -14.02
N GLY A 594 -10.27 8.78 -14.45
CA GLY A 594 -10.89 7.64 -15.14
C GLY A 594 -10.04 7.10 -16.30
N PRO A 595 -9.53 7.95 -17.22
CA PRO A 595 -8.72 7.48 -18.34
C PRO A 595 -7.43 6.74 -17.97
N TYR A 596 -6.91 6.94 -16.76
CA TYR A 596 -5.80 6.19 -16.18
C TYR A 596 -6.29 5.04 -15.29
N ALA A 597 -7.25 5.31 -14.41
CA ALA A 597 -7.76 4.36 -13.43
C ALA A 597 -8.39 3.11 -14.09
N ASP A 598 -8.98 3.26 -15.28
CA ASP A 598 -9.52 2.16 -16.09
C ASP A 598 -8.44 1.31 -16.79
N THR A 599 -7.18 1.42 -16.36
CA THR A 599 -6.06 0.61 -16.87
C THR A 599 -5.31 -0.08 -15.75
N SER A 600 -4.94 -1.33 -15.98
CA SER A 600 -3.95 -2.03 -15.17
C SER A 600 -2.56 -1.56 -15.62
N VAL A 601 -1.75 -1.08 -14.69
CA VAL A 601 -0.43 -0.53 -14.94
C VAL A 601 0.61 -1.36 -14.19
N ARG A 602 1.77 -1.59 -14.81
CA ARG A 602 2.96 -2.12 -14.15
C ARG A 602 4.10 -1.13 -14.27
N ALA A 603 4.79 -0.89 -13.17
CA ALA A 603 5.92 0.03 -13.09
C ALA A 603 6.85 -0.36 -11.95
N LEU A 604 8.16 -0.36 -12.18
CA LEU A 604 9.18 -0.67 -11.16
C LEU A 604 8.99 -2.04 -10.48
N GLY A 605 8.46 -3.02 -11.21
CA GLY A 605 8.11 -4.33 -10.63
C GLY A 605 6.88 -4.33 -9.72
N LEU A 606 6.15 -3.21 -9.64
CA LEU A 606 4.93 -3.03 -8.86
C LEU A 606 3.72 -2.89 -9.79
N GLU A 607 2.53 -3.03 -9.22
CA GLU A 607 1.24 -2.69 -9.83
C GLU A 607 0.72 -1.41 -9.14
N PRO A 608 1.02 -0.20 -9.67
CA PRO A 608 0.61 1.04 -9.03
C PRO A 608 -0.91 1.12 -8.90
N PRO A 609 -1.44 1.65 -7.79
CA PRO A 609 -2.88 1.76 -7.60
C PRO A 609 -3.56 2.68 -8.64
N PRO A 610 -4.84 2.49 -8.94
CA PRO A 610 -5.55 3.35 -9.89
C PRO A 610 -5.70 4.81 -9.41
N MET A 611 -5.44 5.09 -8.12
CA MET A 611 -5.54 6.41 -7.50
C MET A 611 -4.20 7.14 -7.33
N MET A 612 -3.12 6.71 -8.00
CA MET A 612 -1.73 7.20 -7.79
C MET A 612 -1.49 8.72 -7.70
N TRP A 613 -2.35 9.56 -8.28
CA TRP A 613 -2.25 11.02 -8.15
C TRP A 613 -2.55 11.55 -6.74
N ILE A 614 -3.29 10.77 -5.94
CA ILE A 614 -3.43 10.87 -4.50
C ILE A 614 -2.70 9.65 -3.94
N PHE A 615 -1.40 9.80 -3.71
CA PHE A 615 -0.52 8.68 -3.38
C PHE A 615 -0.75 8.26 -1.93
N GLU A 616 -1.71 7.34 -1.80
CA GLU A 616 -2.32 6.84 -0.56
C GLU A 616 -3.06 7.91 0.26
N TRP A 617 -4.23 7.51 0.76
CA TRP A 617 -5.03 8.24 1.75
C TRP A 617 -5.41 9.68 1.33
N ASP A 618 -4.76 10.69 1.92
CA ASP A 618 -5.10 12.11 1.84
C ASP A 618 -3.96 12.97 1.28
N ILE A 619 -3.01 12.35 0.54
CA ILE A 619 -1.79 13.00 0.06
C ILE A 619 -1.78 13.12 -1.48
N PRO A 620 -2.24 14.24 -2.05
CA PRO A 620 -2.01 14.54 -3.46
C PRO A 620 -0.51 14.60 -3.77
N THR A 621 -0.02 13.70 -4.63
CA THR A 621 1.41 13.60 -4.95
C THR A 621 1.85 14.70 -5.91
N GLY A 622 3.10 15.14 -5.82
CA GLY A 622 3.69 16.12 -6.75
C GLY A 622 4.87 15.58 -7.54
N ASP A 623 5.03 14.25 -7.60
CA ASP A 623 6.16 13.61 -8.26
C ASP A 623 5.94 13.38 -9.76
N SER A 624 7.02 13.52 -10.54
CA SER A 624 6.95 13.31 -11.99
C SER A 624 6.70 11.86 -12.40
N ALA A 625 7.15 10.86 -11.62
CA ALA A 625 7.01 9.47 -12.03
C ALA A 625 5.54 9.04 -12.08
N ALA A 626 4.74 9.40 -11.08
CA ALA A 626 3.30 9.15 -11.07
C ALA A 626 2.57 10.06 -12.07
N LEU A 627 2.73 11.38 -11.96
CA LEU A 627 1.91 12.34 -12.71
C LEU A 627 2.17 12.29 -14.22
N ASP A 628 3.42 12.15 -14.66
CA ASP A 628 3.73 12.05 -16.10
C ASP A 628 3.27 10.71 -16.68
N SER A 629 3.32 9.62 -15.90
CA SER A 629 2.81 8.31 -16.31
C SER A 629 1.29 8.32 -16.44
N ILE A 630 0.58 8.95 -15.50
CA ILE A 630 -0.87 9.15 -15.57
C ILE A 630 -1.22 9.93 -16.85
N TYR A 631 -0.54 11.05 -17.12
CA TYR A 631 -0.74 11.79 -18.37
C TYR A 631 -0.44 10.93 -19.60
N ALA A 632 0.64 10.13 -19.58
CA ALA A 632 1.02 9.33 -20.74
C ALA A 632 -0.05 8.31 -21.12
N VAL A 633 -0.69 7.68 -20.13
CA VAL A 633 -1.82 6.76 -20.33
C VAL A 633 -3.09 7.52 -20.73
N ALA A 634 -3.35 8.67 -20.12
CA ALA A 634 -4.55 9.49 -20.37
C ALA A 634 -4.44 10.44 -21.58
N ARG A 635 -3.32 10.44 -22.30
CA ARG A 635 -2.90 11.48 -23.27
C ARG A 635 -3.97 11.84 -24.30
N ASP A 636 -4.65 10.83 -24.83
CA ASP A 636 -5.65 11.01 -25.88
C ASP A 636 -7.03 11.43 -25.35
N ARG A 637 -7.19 11.46 -24.02
CA ARG A 637 -8.44 11.77 -23.30
C ARG A 637 -8.25 12.80 -22.19
N VAL A 638 -7.23 13.68 -22.30
CA VAL A 638 -6.92 14.69 -21.27
C VAL A 638 -8.11 15.62 -20.99
N ASP A 639 -8.84 16.05 -22.02
CA ASP A 639 -10.01 16.92 -21.83
C ASP A 639 -11.13 16.20 -21.06
N ALA A 640 -11.35 14.91 -21.34
CA ALA A 640 -12.30 14.08 -20.60
C ALA A 640 -11.86 13.88 -19.14
N ALA A 641 -10.58 13.55 -18.92
CA ALA A 641 -10.02 13.41 -17.56
C ALA A 641 -10.21 14.68 -16.71
N VAL A 642 -10.04 15.86 -17.32
CA VAL A 642 -10.29 17.14 -16.63
C VAL A 642 -11.78 17.36 -16.37
N ALA A 643 -12.65 17.08 -17.36
CA ALA A 643 -14.10 17.25 -17.23
C ALA A 643 -14.73 16.37 -16.13
N GLU A 644 -14.19 15.16 -15.89
CA GLU A 644 -14.62 14.30 -14.78
C GLU A 644 -14.55 15.01 -13.41
N GLY A 645 -13.62 15.95 -13.23
CA GLY A 645 -13.54 16.75 -12.01
C GLY A 645 -14.74 17.68 -11.82
N ASP A 646 -15.18 18.33 -12.90
CA ASP A 646 -16.36 19.20 -12.90
C ASP A 646 -17.65 18.38 -12.68
N GLU A 647 -17.71 17.18 -13.28
CA GLU A 647 -18.82 16.23 -13.09
C GLU A 647 -18.91 15.73 -11.64
N ALA A 648 -17.76 15.45 -11.00
CA ALA A 648 -17.71 15.06 -9.60
C ALA A 648 -18.27 16.16 -8.68
N VAL A 649 -17.86 17.42 -8.91
CA VAL A 649 -18.36 18.59 -8.16
C VAL A 649 -19.87 18.76 -8.37
N ALA A 650 -20.36 18.66 -9.62
CA ALA A 650 -21.78 18.76 -9.91
C ALA A 650 -22.60 17.66 -9.23
N THR A 651 -22.09 16.43 -9.22
CA THR A 651 -22.73 15.29 -8.57
C THR A 651 -22.77 15.45 -7.05
N ALA A 652 -21.65 15.85 -6.44
CA ALA A 652 -21.58 16.11 -4.99
C ALA A 652 -22.51 17.25 -4.57
N ARG A 653 -22.63 18.32 -5.38
CA ARG A 653 -23.60 19.41 -5.13
C ARG A 653 -25.05 18.91 -5.18
N ARG A 654 -25.37 18.04 -6.14
CA ARG A 654 -26.71 17.43 -6.21
C ARG A 654 -27.00 16.58 -4.97
N MET A 655 -26.04 15.79 -4.49
CA MET A 655 -26.17 15.03 -3.25
C MET A 655 -26.41 15.97 -2.06
N ARG A 656 -25.61 17.03 -1.95
CA ARG A 656 -25.72 18.09 -0.94
C ARG A 656 -27.12 18.71 -0.94
N ASP A 657 -27.61 19.12 -2.10
CA ASP A 657 -28.90 19.80 -2.23
C ASP A 657 -30.09 18.87 -1.90
N LEU A 658 -30.01 17.58 -2.25
CA LEU A 658 -31.02 16.59 -1.87
C LEU A 658 -31.18 16.51 -0.34
N VAL A 659 -30.07 16.43 0.40
CA VAL A 659 -30.09 16.34 1.86
C VAL A 659 -30.46 17.69 2.48
N ALA A 660 -29.89 18.78 2.01
CA ALA A 660 -30.17 20.13 2.51
C ALA A 660 -31.62 20.58 2.27
N ALA A 661 -32.30 20.08 1.23
CA ALA A 661 -33.71 20.39 0.96
C ALA A 661 -34.70 19.69 1.91
N THR A 662 -34.25 18.69 2.69
CA THR A 662 -35.11 18.02 3.67
C THR A 662 -35.44 18.94 4.84
N ASP A 663 -36.66 18.81 5.37
CA ASP A 663 -37.11 19.54 6.56
C ASP A 663 -36.31 19.07 7.80
N PRO A 664 -35.60 19.96 8.52
CA PRO A 664 -34.89 19.57 9.74
C PRO A 664 -35.76 18.88 10.80
N ALA A 665 -37.07 19.16 10.85
CA ALA A 665 -37.98 18.58 11.83
C ALA A 665 -38.33 17.11 11.57
N THR A 666 -38.07 16.60 10.36
CA THR A 666 -38.32 15.19 10.02
C THR A 666 -37.16 14.28 10.42
N TRP A 667 -36.00 14.84 10.79
CA TRP A 667 -34.85 14.08 11.25
C TRP A 667 -35.02 13.70 12.72
N ARG A 668 -34.44 12.56 13.11
CA ARG A 668 -34.39 12.13 14.51
C ARG A 668 -33.65 13.14 15.39
N ASP A 669 -32.66 13.80 14.82
CA ASP A 669 -31.85 14.84 15.43
C ASP A 669 -31.45 15.87 14.37
N ALA A 670 -31.69 17.16 14.62
CA ALA A 670 -31.37 18.21 13.67
C ALA A 670 -29.84 18.37 13.47
N GLY A 671 -29.04 18.01 14.48
CA GLY A 671 -27.58 17.97 14.39
C GLY A 671 -27.06 16.84 13.49
N LEU A 672 -27.76 15.71 13.36
CA LEU A 672 -27.46 14.68 12.36
C LEU A 672 -27.65 15.19 10.94
N ARG A 673 -28.73 15.95 10.68
CA ARG A 673 -28.93 16.60 9.38
C ARG A 673 -27.78 17.56 9.08
N GLN A 674 -27.44 18.43 10.04
CA GLN A 674 -26.37 19.41 9.84
C GLN A 674 -25.03 18.73 9.57
N ARG A 675 -24.64 17.72 10.36
CA ARG A 675 -23.43 16.92 10.11
C ARG A 675 -23.40 16.29 8.72
N PHE A 676 -24.52 15.75 8.24
CA PHE A 676 -24.60 15.21 6.88
C PHE A 676 -24.40 16.29 5.82
N VAL A 677 -25.05 17.45 5.98
CA VAL A 677 -24.83 18.59 5.07
C VAL A 677 -23.39 19.08 5.12
N ASP A 678 -22.76 19.19 6.30
CA ASP A 678 -21.38 19.62 6.46
C ASP A 678 -20.39 18.64 5.79
N THR A 679 -20.64 17.34 5.91
CA THR A 679 -19.90 16.30 5.18
C THR A 679 -20.02 16.46 3.66
N LEU A 680 -21.22 16.75 3.15
CA LEU A 680 -21.43 16.96 1.72
C LEU A 680 -20.83 18.28 1.23
N ASP A 681 -20.85 19.34 2.06
CA ASP A 681 -20.15 20.59 1.78
C ASP A 681 -18.62 20.36 1.74
N TYR A 682 -18.07 19.52 2.64
CA TYR A 682 -16.67 19.08 2.60
C TYR A 682 -16.34 18.31 1.32
N GLN A 683 -17.18 17.35 0.92
CA GLN A 683 -17.00 16.61 -0.32
C GLN A 683 -16.96 17.52 -1.54
N VAL A 684 -17.88 18.51 -1.61
CA VAL A 684 -17.91 19.49 -2.70
C VAL A 684 -16.62 20.32 -2.74
N ASP A 685 -16.18 20.86 -1.59
CA ASP A 685 -14.99 21.71 -1.51
C ASP A 685 -13.69 20.93 -1.81
N LEU A 686 -13.59 19.70 -1.29
CA LEU A 686 -12.49 18.78 -1.61
C LEU A 686 -12.45 18.48 -3.12
N PHE A 687 -13.58 18.18 -3.75
CA PHE A 687 -13.62 17.88 -5.18
C PHE A 687 -13.36 19.11 -6.06
N VAL A 688 -13.75 20.31 -5.63
CA VAL A 688 -13.32 21.55 -6.30
C VAL A 688 -11.79 21.68 -6.27
N THR A 689 -11.20 21.44 -5.10
CA THR A 689 -9.74 21.53 -4.91
C THR A 689 -8.99 20.49 -5.73
N LEU A 690 -9.43 19.23 -5.68
CA LEU A 690 -8.85 18.12 -6.42
C LEU A 690 -9.08 18.27 -7.94
N GLY A 691 -10.22 18.79 -8.37
CA GLY A 691 -10.50 19.09 -9.78
C GLY A 691 -9.55 20.16 -10.34
N ALA A 692 -9.31 21.24 -9.58
CA ALA A 692 -8.33 22.26 -9.95
C ALA A 692 -6.89 21.69 -9.99
N TYR A 693 -6.54 20.84 -9.01
CA TYR A 693 -5.26 20.14 -8.97
C TYR A 693 -5.06 19.23 -10.20
N ARG A 694 -6.06 18.41 -10.52
CA ARG A 694 -6.09 17.53 -11.69
C ARG A 694 -5.84 18.31 -12.97
N ALA A 695 -6.57 19.41 -13.15
CA ALA A 695 -6.40 20.28 -14.32
C ALA A 695 -4.98 20.84 -14.39
N MET A 696 -4.42 21.30 -13.27
CA MET A 696 -3.06 21.84 -13.24
C MET A 696 -2.03 20.81 -13.71
N VAL A 697 -2.02 19.61 -13.11
CA VAL A 697 -0.99 18.60 -13.39
C VAL A 697 -1.10 18.03 -14.81
N LEU A 698 -2.31 17.73 -15.29
CA LEU A 698 -2.52 17.18 -16.63
C LEU A 698 -2.17 18.20 -17.73
N ARG A 699 -2.48 19.49 -17.52
CA ARG A 699 -2.15 20.55 -18.48
C ARG A 699 -0.66 20.88 -18.47
N HIS A 700 0.00 20.81 -17.32
CA HIS A 700 1.46 20.93 -17.25
C HIS A 700 2.15 19.82 -18.03
N ALA A 701 1.79 18.55 -17.80
CA ALA A 701 2.31 17.42 -18.56
C ALA A 701 2.00 17.53 -20.06
N GLN A 702 0.80 18.01 -20.43
CA GLN A 702 0.43 18.30 -21.83
C GLN A 702 1.35 19.35 -22.46
N TRP A 703 1.71 20.40 -21.72
CA TRP A 703 2.67 21.40 -22.17
C TRP A 703 4.10 20.85 -22.23
N LEU A 704 4.52 19.99 -21.31
CA LEU A 704 5.81 19.32 -21.42
C LEU A 704 5.87 18.50 -22.71
N ASP A 705 4.83 17.73 -22.98
CA ASP A 705 4.70 16.86 -24.15
C ASP A 705 4.73 17.62 -25.48
N THR A 706 3.77 18.53 -25.65
CA THR A 706 3.48 19.26 -26.90
C THR A 706 4.20 20.60 -26.97
N GLY A 707 4.22 21.31 -25.84
CA GLY A 707 4.42 22.74 -25.64
C GLY A 707 3.72 23.65 -26.61
N ALA A 708 2.44 23.33 -26.86
CA ALA A 708 1.50 24.30 -27.36
C ALA A 708 1.28 25.43 -26.33
N ASP A 709 1.18 26.67 -26.82
CA ASP A 709 0.89 27.84 -25.97
C ASP A 709 -0.48 27.74 -25.29
N ALA A 710 -1.45 27.10 -25.95
CA ALA A 710 -2.77 26.85 -25.36
C ALA A 710 -2.69 25.92 -24.13
N ALA A 711 -1.85 24.88 -24.17
CA ALA A 711 -1.64 24.00 -23.02
C ALA A 711 -0.94 24.74 -21.87
N TYR A 712 0.04 25.60 -22.19
CA TYR A 712 0.69 26.47 -21.21
C TYR A 712 -0.30 27.42 -20.53
N ALA A 713 -1.12 28.14 -21.31
CA ALA A 713 -2.10 29.08 -20.78
C ALA A 713 -3.13 28.39 -19.87
N ARG A 714 -3.63 27.21 -20.28
CA ARG A 714 -4.54 26.38 -19.46
C ARG A 714 -3.88 25.90 -18.17
N TRP A 715 -2.63 25.47 -18.23
CA TRP A 715 -1.86 25.12 -17.04
C TRP A 715 -1.73 26.31 -16.08
N ARG A 716 -1.36 27.50 -16.57
CA ARG A 716 -1.25 28.70 -15.71
C ARG A 716 -2.57 29.03 -15.02
N SER A 717 -3.67 29.04 -15.77
CA SER A 717 -5.01 29.28 -15.23
C SER A 717 -5.40 28.24 -14.18
N ALA A 718 -5.11 26.96 -14.44
CA ALA A 718 -5.42 25.88 -13.48
C ALA A 718 -4.53 25.94 -12.23
N ALA A 719 -3.28 26.41 -12.36
CA ALA A 719 -2.38 26.61 -11.22
C ALA A 719 -2.82 27.76 -10.31
N ASP A 720 -3.42 28.82 -10.86
CA ASP A 720 -4.06 29.88 -10.07
C ASP A 720 -5.30 29.33 -9.33
N ALA A 721 -6.19 28.63 -10.05
CA ALA A 721 -7.39 28.03 -9.47
C ALA A 721 -7.05 27.01 -8.36
N TYR A 722 -6.02 26.19 -8.55
CA TYR A 722 -5.57 25.23 -7.55
C TYR A 722 -5.09 25.94 -6.28
N ARG A 723 -4.27 27.00 -6.39
CA ARG A 723 -3.79 27.74 -5.22
C ARG A 723 -4.95 28.35 -4.43
N GLU A 724 -5.90 28.97 -5.13
CA GLU A 724 -7.09 29.56 -4.49
C GLU A 724 -7.94 28.50 -3.78
N ALA A 725 -8.28 27.40 -4.47
CA ALA A 725 -9.09 26.33 -3.90
C ALA A 725 -8.39 25.62 -2.73
N ARG A 726 -7.09 25.32 -2.87
CA ARG A 726 -6.26 24.73 -1.80
C ARG A 726 -6.21 25.62 -0.56
N ASP A 727 -6.00 26.92 -0.74
CA ASP A 727 -5.91 27.85 0.39
C ASP A 727 -7.26 28.01 1.09
N HIS A 728 -8.36 28.04 0.32
CA HIS A 728 -9.72 28.01 0.85
C HIS A 728 -9.98 26.72 1.65
N HIS A 729 -9.69 25.55 1.08
CA HIS A 729 -9.87 24.25 1.73
C HIS A 729 -9.07 24.15 3.04
N ARG A 730 -7.79 24.56 3.02
CA ARG A 730 -6.94 24.58 4.22
C ARG A 730 -7.44 25.57 5.27
N GLN A 731 -7.93 26.73 4.86
CA GLN A 731 -8.49 27.72 5.79
C GLN A 731 -9.77 27.19 6.46
N ARG A 732 -10.63 26.51 5.68
CA ARG A 732 -11.92 26.02 6.14
C ARG A 732 -11.80 24.77 7.02
N TYR A 733 -10.94 23.83 6.64
CA TYR A 733 -10.89 22.47 7.21
C TYR A 733 -9.57 22.15 7.94
N GLY A 734 -8.57 23.03 7.91
CA GLY A 734 -7.25 22.74 8.50
C GLY A 734 -7.22 22.55 10.02
N GLY A 735 -8.28 22.94 10.72
CA GLY A 735 -8.46 22.70 12.17
C GLY A 735 -9.67 21.82 12.50
N ASP A 736 -10.34 21.27 11.48
CA ASP A 736 -11.48 20.37 11.66
C ASP A 736 -10.96 18.94 11.84
N LEU A 737 -11.34 18.28 12.94
CA LEU A 737 -10.91 16.91 13.22
C LEU A 737 -11.84 15.87 12.62
N ASP A 738 -13.11 16.22 12.38
CA ASP A 738 -14.09 15.31 11.78
C ASP A 738 -14.01 15.35 10.25
N LEU A 739 -13.64 16.50 9.68
CA LEU A 739 -13.51 16.75 8.24
C LEU A 739 -12.19 17.48 7.91
N PRO A 740 -11.01 16.88 8.19
CA PRO A 740 -9.73 17.56 8.04
C PRO A 740 -9.35 17.84 6.60
N ALA A 741 -8.56 18.91 6.42
CA ALA A 741 -7.99 19.24 5.12
C ALA A 741 -6.98 18.17 4.64
N TYR A 742 -6.99 17.85 3.34
CA TYR A 742 -5.97 16.99 2.72
C TYR A 742 -4.56 17.59 2.82
N ARG A 743 -3.52 16.74 2.76
CA ARG A 743 -2.11 17.16 2.89
C ARG A 743 -1.47 17.48 1.54
N PHE A 744 -1.54 18.75 1.15
CA PHE A 744 -1.03 19.24 -0.14
C PHE A 744 0.48 19.48 -0.24
N THR A 745 1.29 19.14 0.78
CA THR A 745 2.74 19.43 0.78
C THR A 745 3.46 18.86 -0.45
N ALA A 746 3.17 17.61 -0.83
CA ALA A 746 3.78 16.98 -1.99
C ALA A 746 3.37 17.66 -3.30
N ALA A 747 2.07 17.90 -3.50
CA ALA A 747 1.53 18.67 -4.62
C ALA A 747 2.16 20.07 -4.74
N ASP A 748 2.30 20.80 -3.63
CA ASP A 748 2.91 22.14 -3.60
C ASP A 748 4.38 22.12 -4.01
N LEU A 749 5.12 21.11 -3.55
CA LEU A 749 6.51 20.87 -3.95
C LEU A 749 6.59 20.61 -5.47
N GLY A 750 5.70 19.78 -6.02
CA GLY A 750 5.61 19.54 -7.47
C GLY A 750 5.30 20.82 -8.26
N ALA A 751 4.28 21.57 -7.84
CA ALA A 751 3.87 22.83 -8.46
C ALA A 751 4.99 23.88 -8.48
N GLN A 752 5.74 24.02 -7.38
CA GLN A 752 6.89 24.93 -7.32
C GLN A 752 8.00 24.57 -8.30
N ARG A 753 8.22 23.27 -8.56
CA ARG A 753 9.20 22.80 -9.55
C ARG A 753 8.71 23.04 -10.97
N ALA A 754 7.45 22.72 -11.23
CA ALA A 754 6.78 23.02 -12.51
C ALA A 754 6.88 24.51 -12.84
N ASP A 755 6.61 25.41 -11.90
CA ASP A 755 6.71 26.86 -12.07
C ASP A 755 8.12 27.34 -12.45
N ARG A 756 9.16 26.64 -12.00
CA ARG A 756 10.56 26.98 -12.28
C ARG A 756 11.03 26.47 -13.65
N ASP A 757 10.33 25.53 -14.29
CA ASP A 757 10.74 24.92 -15.56
C ASP A 757 11.08 25.93 -16.66
N PRO A 758 10.24 26.94 -16.97
CA PRO A 758 10.56 27.92 -18.00
C PRO A 758 11.83 28.72 -17.70
N ALA A 759 12.02 29.12 -16.44
CA ALA A 759 13.21 29.85 -16.00
C ALA A 759 14.47 28.96 -16.12
N MET A 760 14.38 27.69 -15.70
CA MET A 760 15.48 26.74 -15.83
C MET A 760 15.83 26.45 -17.29
N ALA A 761 14.84 26.43 -18.20
CA ALA A 761 15.08 26.33 -19.64
C ALA A 761 15.89 27.51 -20.16
N TRP A 762 15.59 28.74 -19.72
CA TRP A 762 16.35 29.94 -20.08
C TRP A 762 17.76 29.95 -19.50
N VAL A 763 17.93 29.55 -18.24
CA VAL A 763 19.27 29.34 -17.65
C VAL A 763 20.06 28.34 -18.47
N ALA A 764 19.43 27.22 -18.88
CA ALA A 764 20.07 26.21 -19.70
C ALA A 764 20.50 26.76 -21.07
N ARG A 765 19.65 27.57 -21.73
CA ARG A 765 19.99 28.25 -22.99
C ARG A 765 21.15 29.23 -22.82
N ALA A 766 21.15 30.05 -21.77
CA ALA A 766 22.24 30.99 -21.50
C ALA A 766 23.57 30.26 -21.28
N LEU A 767 23.55 29.15 -20.54
CA LEU A 767 24.73 28.30 -20.35
C LEU A 767 25.15 27.59 -21.65
N LEU A 768 24.23 27.17 -22.51
CA LEU A 768 24.57 26.65 -23.85
C LEU A 768 25.21 27.71 -24.73
N VAL A 769 24.74 28.96 -24.69
CA VAL A 769 25.38 30.07 -25.41
C VAL A 769 26.80 30.27 -24.88
N LEU A 770 27.00 30.23 -23.56
CA LEU A 770 28.35 30.29 -22.97
C LEU A 770 29.23 29.12 -23.46
N VAL A 771 28.71 27.90 -23.51
CA VAL A 771 29.42 26.74 -24.07
C VAL A 771 29.74 26.96 -25.55
N ALA A 772 28.80 27.46 -26.34
CA ALA A 772 29.00 27.75 -27.76
C ALA A 772 30.06 28.84 -27.98
N VAL A 773 30.11 29.86 -27.13
CA VAL A 773 31.17 30.88 -27.11
C VAL A 773 32.52 30.24 -26.82
N VAL A 774 32.62 29.40 -25.79
CA VAL A 774 33.88 28.67 -25.47
C VAL A 774 34.31 27.78 -26.64
N VAL A 775 33.38 27.06 -27.28
CA VAL A 775 33.67 26.23 -28.44
C VAL A 775 34.14 27.08 -29.63
N GLY A 776 33.43 28.15 -29.97
CA GLY A 776 33.77 29.06 -31.07
C GLY A 776 35.13 29.74 -30.87
N TRP A 777 35.40 30.18 -29.63
CA TRP A 777 36.68 30.77 -29.25
C TRP A 777 37.82 29.74 -29.31
N GLY A 778 37.54 28.50 -28.91
CA GLY A 778 38.48 27.39 -29.01
C GLY A 778 38.80 26.96 -30.45
N LEU A 779 37.81 27.02 -31.36
CA LEU A 779 38.00 26.81 -32.79
C LEU A 779 38.87 27.91 -33.42
N ARG A 780 38.70 29.17 -32.99
CA ARG A 780 39.51 30.30 -33.45
C ARG A 780 40.94 30.25 -32.93
N GLY A 781 41.11 29.87 -31.66
CA GLY A 781 42.41 29.61 -31.02
C GLY A 781 43.36 30.80 -30.92
N ARG A 782 42.85 32.04 -31.01
CA ARG A 782 43.62 33.30 -30.96
C ARG A 782 42.90 34.31 -30.04
N GLY A 783 43.65 35.23 -29.43
CA GLY A 783 43.12 36.26 -28.51
C GLY A 783 43.11 35.83 -27.03
N PRO A 784 42.75 36.76 -26.11
CA PRO A 784 42.71 36.49 -24.66
C PRO A 784 41.72 35.35 -24.35
N GLY A 785 42.14 34.31 -23.62
CA GLY A 785 41.31 33.12 -23.33
C GLY A 785 41.24 32.10 -24.49
N GLY A 786 41.84 32.41 -25.65
CA GLY A 786 41.89 31.56 -26.85
C GLY A 786 42.56 30.22 -26.62
N VAL A 787 43.63 30.24 -25.83
CA VAL A 787 44.46 29.06 -25.55
C VAL A 787 43.73 28.13 -24.58
N ALA A 788 43.09 28.67 -23.55
CA ALA A 788 42.24 27.91 -22.62
C ALA A 788 41.07 27.24 -23.33
N ALA A 789 40.31 27.99 -24.12
CA ALA A 789 39.16 27.48 -24.85
C ALA A 789 39.54 26.36 -25.85
N ARG A 790 40.66 26.53 -26.56
CA ARG A 790 41.17 25.50 -27.48
C ARG A 790 41.64 24.25 -26.74
N ALA A 791 42.29 24.43 -25.59
CA ALA A 791 42.71 23.33 -24.73
C ALA A 791 41.49 22.55 -24.19
N LEU A 792 40.41 23.23 -23.79
CA LEU A 792 39.16 22.60 -23.36
C LEU A 792 38.52 21.76 -24.47
N LEU A 793 38.45 22.29 -25.70
CA LEU A 793 37.90 21.57 -26.86
C LEU A 793 38.72 20.31 -27.20
N LEU A 794 40.05 20.44 -27.18
CA LEU A 794 40.95 19.31 -27.37
C LEU A 794 40.84 18.30 -26.24
N GLY A 795 40.73 18.75 -24.98
CA GLY A 795 40.54 17.88 -23.82
C GLY A 795 39.22 17.11 -23.87
N ALA A 796 38.15 17.76 -24.34
CA ALA A 796 36.83 17.16 -24.48
C ALA A 796 36.76 16.10 -25.59
N LEU A 797 37.36 16.35 -26.77
CA LEU A 797 37.12 15.52 -27.96
C LEU A 797 38.34 14.71 -28.43
N ARG A 798 39.55 15.22 -28.20
CA ARG A 798 40.82 14.68 -28.74
C ARG A 798 41.95 14.76 -27.72
N PRO A 799 41.82 14.16 -26.52
CA PRO A 799 42.76 14.33 -25.42
C PRO A 799 44.20 13.93 -25.76
N TRP A 800 44.40 13.00 -26.71
CA TRP A 800 45.73 12.61 -27.22
C TRP A 800 46.47 13.74 -27.95
N ARG A 801 45.76 14.73 -28.50
CA ARG A 801 46.41 15.90 -29.13
C ARG A 801 46.86 16.95 -28.11
N LEU A 802 46.43 16.82 -26.85
CA LEU A 802 46.73 17.78 -25.81
C LEU A 802 48.18 17.68 -25.29
N GLY A 803 48.83 16.52 -25.44
CA GLY A 803 50.22 16.30 -25.02
C GLY A 803 51.22 17.22 -25.73
N ALA A 804 50.96 17.53 -27.00
CA ALA A 804 51.77 18.43 -27.82
C ALA A 804 51.32 19.90 -27.76
N PHE A 805 50.27 20.22 -26.99
CA PHE A 805 49.73 21.57 -26.90
C PHE A 805 50.56 22.43 -25.92
N PRO A 806 51.04 23.62 -26.30
CA PRO A 806 51.87 24.44 -25.43
C PRO A 806 51.09 24.99 -24.24
N ALA A 807 51.74 25.09 -23.07
CA ALA A 807 51.14 25.71 -21.88
C ALA A 807 51.04 27.23 -22.07
N PRO A 808 49.94 27.89 -21.65
CA PRO A 808 49.80 29.34 -21.80
C PRO A 808 50.71 30.11 -20.84
N ALA A 809 51.25 31.24 -21.32
CA ALA A 809 51.92 32.24 -20.49
C ALA A 809 50.92 33.17 -19.76
N SER A 810 49.74 33.35 -20.35
CA SER A 810 48.66 34.20 -19.84
C SER A 810 48.05 33.67 -18.54
N ARG A 811 47.99 34.52 -17.49
CA ARG A 811 47.27 34.21 -16.24
C ARG A 811 45.78 34.01 -16.49
N LEU A 812 45.19 34.78 -17.40
CA LEU A 812 43.78 34.68 -17.76
C LEU A 812 43.45 33.28 -18.29
N ASP A 813 44.25 32.75 -19.22
CA ASP A 813 44.04 31.40 -19.77
C ASP A 813 44.21 30.29 -18.70
N ARG A 814 45.14 30.49 -17.76
CA ARG A 814 45.33 29.57 -16.63
C ARG A 814 44.16 29.55 -15.64
N VAL A 815 43.41 30.65 -15.54
CA VAL A 815 42.18 30.72 -14.72
C VAL A 815 40.99 30.17 -15.50
N LEU A 816 40.80 30.62 -16.74
CA LEU A 816 39.64 30.25 -17.56
C LEU A 816 39.53 28.75 -17.85
N VAL A 817 40.66 28.03 -17.93
CA VAL A 817 40.68 26.58 -18.20
C VAL A 817 39.97 25.75 -17.12
N TRP A 818 39.85 26.25 -15.88
CA TRP A 818 39.12 25.56 -14.82
C TRP A 818 37.87 26.32 -14.37
N LEU A 819 37.91 27.66 -14.36
CA LEU A 819 36.78 28.47 -13.91
C LEU A 819 35.57 28.37 -14.84
N ALA A 820 35.77 28.47 -16.16
CA ALA A 820 34.64 28.41 -17.10
C ALA A 820 33.91 27.05 -17.06
N PRO A 821 34.61 25.90 -17.08
CA PRO A 821 33.98 24.61 -16.85
C PRO A 821 33.31 24.46 -15.49
N ALA A 822 33.90 25.01 -14.42
CA ALA A 822 33.30 24.95 -13.09
C ALA A 822 31.97 25.71 -13.03
N VAL A 823 31.91 26.93 -13.60
CA VAL A 823 30.67 27.72 -13.71
C VAL A 823 29.61 26.98 -14.51
N VAL A 824 29.97 26.41 -15.66
CA VAL A 824 29.04 25.63 -16.51
C VAL A 824 28.55 24.37 -15.79
N LEU A 825 29.45 23.63 -15.12
CA LEU A 825 29.11 22.43 -14.37
C LEU A 825 28.15 22.76 -13.23
N VAL A 826 28.52 23.68 -12.34
CA VAL A 826 27.70 24.08 -11.20
C VAL A 826 26.36 24.64 -11.66
N GLY A 827 26.36 25.57 -12.63
CA GLY A 827 25.14 26.14 -13.20
C GLY A 827 24.22 25.08 -13.82
N SER A 828 24.78 24.09 -14.53
CA SER A 828 23.98 23.01 -15.11
C SER A 828 23.30 22.12 -14.06
N ARG A 829 23.98 21.84 -12.93
CA ARG A 829 23.42 21.02 -11.85
C ARG A 829 22.40 21.78 -11.02
N LEU A 830 22.64 23.08 -10.80
CA LEU A 830 21.66 23.96 -10.16
C LEU A 830 20.39 24.06 -11.01
N ALA A 831 20.52 24.28 -12.32
CA ALA A 831 19.39 24.32 -13.23
C ALA A 831 18.62 22.99 -13.26
N PHE A 832 19.34 21.86 -13.34
CA PHE A 832 18.76 20.51 -13.32
C PHE A 832 17.94 20.20 -12.06
N THR A 833 18.34 20.78 -10.93
CA THR A 833 17.71 20.55 -9.62
C THR A 833 16.75 21.66 -9.21
N TRP A 834 16.38 22.55 -10.14
CA TRP A 834 15.56 23.75 -9.87
C TRP A 834 16.08 24.61 -8.69
N PHE A 835 17.38 24.54 -8.40
CA PHE A 835 18.01 25.14 -7.21
C PHE A 835 17.38 24.66 -5.87
N ALA A 836 16.83 23.44 -5.84
CA ALA A 836 16.05 22.91 -4.72
C ALA A 836 16.64 21.64 -4.08
N ALA A 837 17.67 21.01 -4.68
CA ALA A 837 18.18 19.71 -4.22
C ALA A 837 19.66 19.71 -3.75
N PRO A 838 19.97 20.28 -2.58
CA PRO A 838 21.34 20.32 -2.05
C PRO A 838 21.97 18.94 -1.83
N ALA A 839 21.22 17.90 -1.47
CA ALA A 839 21.75 16.54 -1.32
C ALA A 839 22.23 15.98 -2.66
N HIS A 840 21.49 16.23 -3.74
CA HIS A 840 21.91 15.86 -5.09
C HIS A 840 23.18 16.61 -5.51
N LEU A 841 23.27 17.91 -5.18
CA LEU A 841 24.44 18.73 -5.47
C LEU A 841 25.67 18.28 -4.67
N LEU A 842 25.50 17.91 -3.39
CA LEU A 842 26.57 17.40 -2.54
C LEU A 842 27.21 16.15 -3.15
N VAL A 843 26.40 15.16 -3.54
CA VAL A 843 26.91 13.92 -4.14
C VAL A 843 27.52 14.17 -5.52
N THR A 844 26.84 14.93 -6.38
CA THR A 844 27.32 15.12 -7.76
C THR A 844 28.52 16.07 -7.86
N LEU A 845 28.45 17.26 -7.27
CA LEU A 845 29.56 18.22 -7.29
C LEU A 845 30.70 17.79 -6.37
N GLY A 846 30.41 17.17 -5.23
CA GLY A 846 31.41 16.55 -4.36
C GLY A 846 32.18 15.44 -5.09
N GLY A 847 31.49 14.62 -5.89
CA GLY A 847 32.11 13.59 -6.71
C GLY A 847 33.11 14.16 -7.72
N TRP A 848 32.72 15.23 -8.43
CA TRP A 848 33.61 15.96 -9.34
C TRP A 848 34.79 16.61 -8.62
N ALA A 849 34.54 17.26 -7.47
CA ALA A 849 35.57 17.94 -6.69
C ALA A 849 36.61 16.97 -6.14
N LEU A 850 36.18 15.83 -5.58
CA LEU A 850 37.05 14.76 -5.09
C LEU A 850 37.85 14.13 -6.24
N PHE A 851 37.21 13.83 -7.38
CA PHE A 851 37.90 13.29 -8.55
C PHE A 851 39.00 14.25 -9.03
N ALA A 852 38.64 15.52 -9.19
CA ALA A 852 39.55 16.59 -9.60
C ALA A 852 40.71 16.77 -8.61
N LEU A 853 40.43 16.74 -7.31
CA LEU A 853 41.44 16.85 -6.26
C LEU A 853 42.44 15.69 -6.31
N VAL A 854 41.97 14.45 -6.38
CA VAL A 854 42.85 13.27 -6.43
C VAL A 854 43.67 13.25 -7.72
N ALA A 855 43.06 13.55 -8.87
CA ALA A 855 43.77 13.67 -10.13
C ALA A 855 44.83 14.80 -10.09
N ARG A 856 44.51 15.92 -9.44
CA ARG A 856 45.44 17.05 -9.24
C ARG A 856 46.60 16.67 -8.33
N LEU A 857 46.35 15.93 -7.25
CA LEU A 857 47.39 15.41 -6.36
C LEU A 857 48.30 14.42 -7.09
N ALA A 858 47.74 13.58 -7.98
CA ALA A 858 48.52 12.65 -8.78
C ALA A 858 49.55 13.34 -9.69
N VAL A 859 49.26 14.55 -10.18
CA VAL A 859 50.19 15.35 -11.01
C VAL A 859 51.35 15.95 -10.17
N GLY A 860 51.15 16.14 -8.87
CA GLY A 860 52.16 16.66 -7.93
C GLY A 860 52.46 18.15 -8.13
N ARG A 861 53.73 18.55 -8.08
CA ARG A 861 54.16 19.95 -8.27
C ARG A 861 54.21 20.42 -9.74
N ARG A 862 53.90 19.53 -10.70
CA ARG A 862 53.92 19.85 -12.14
C ARG A 862 52.77 20.79 -12.53
N ASP A 863 52.92 21.51 -13.64
CA ASP A 863 51.90 22.42 -14.16
C ASP A 863 50.56 21.67 -14.43
N PRO A 864 49.46 22.03 -13.74
CA PRO A 864 48.20 21.32 -13.85
C PRO A 864 47.34 21.76 -15.05
N PHE A 865 47.78 22.73 -15.86
CA PHE A 865 46.98 23.29 -16.96
C PHE A 865 46.34 22.22 -17.86
N HIS A 866 47.12 21.23 -18.31
CA HIS A 866 46.66 20.18 -19.21
C HIS A 866 45.67 19.21 -18.56
N LEU A 867 45.85 18.91 -17.27
CA LEU A 867 44.87 18.16 -16.50
C LEU A 867 43.54 18.93 -16.44
N TRP A 868 43.58 20.22 -16.12
CA TRP A 868 42.38 21.06 -16.07
C TRP A 868 41.69 21.20 -17.42
N ALA A 869 42.45 21.25 -18.52
CA ALA A 869 41.89 21.27 -19.86
C ALA A 869 41.09 19.99 -20.19
N VAL A 870 41.52 18.83 -19.70
CA VAL A 870 40.82 17.56 -19.89
C VAL A 870 39.62 17.44 -18.96
N LEU A 871 39.81 17.65 -17.66
CA LEU A 871 38.71 17.58 -16.69
C LEU A 871 37.62 18.59 -17.03
N GLY A 872 38.03 19.83 -17.31
CA GLY A 872 37.15 20.92 -17.72
C GLY A 872 36.49 20.67 -19.07
N GLY A 873 37.23 20.15 -20.06
CA GLY A 873 36.68 19.81 -21.37
C GLY A 873 35.58 18.75 -21.29
N VAL A 874 35.82 17.66 -20.54
CA VAL A 874 34.82 16.61 -20.33
C VAL A 874 33.64 17.12 -19.50
N ALA A 875 33.88 17.97 -18.49
CA ALA A 875 32.81 18.61 -17.72
C ALA A 875 31.91 19.50 -18.60
N VAL A 876 32.50 20.28 -19.51
CA VAL A 876 31.75 21.09 -20.49
C VAL A 876 30.97 20.19 -21.45
N LEU A 877 31.56 19.11 -21.97
CA LEU A 877 30.87 18.16 -22.84
C LEU A 877 29.64 17.55 -22.16
N ARG A 878 29.79 17.03 -20.93
CA ARG A 878 28.70 16.42 -20.17
C ARG A 878 27.63 17.43 -19.78
N SER A 879 28.04 18.65 -19.45
CA SER A 879 27.10 19.73 -19.13
C SER A 879 26.35 20.17 -20.39
N ALA A 880 27.00 20.24 -21.56
CA ALA A 880 26.34 20.56 -22.83
C ALA A 880 25.26 19.54 -23.19
N LEU A 881 25.52 18.23 -23.01
CA LEU A 881 24.52 17.17 -23.23
C LEU A 881 23.29 17.35 -22.35
N LEU A 882 23.49 17.63 -21.05
CA LEU A 882 22.40 17.90 -20.12
C LEU A 882 21.67 19.20 -20.46
N LEU A 883 22.41 20.29 -20.68
CA LEU A 883 21.83 21.60 -20.98
C LEU A 883 21.02 21.57 -22.28
N ALA A 884 21.43 20.78 -23.28
CA ALA A 884 20.68 20.60 -24.53
C ALA A 884 19.28 20.03 -24.29
N VAL A 885 19.14 19.04 -23.42
CA VAL A 885 17.83 18.46 -23.08
C VAL A 885 17.00 19.38 -22.17
N LEU A 886 17.66 20.17 -21.30
CA LEU A 886 16.98 21.16 -20.44
C LEU A 886 16.54 22.43 -21.19
N ALA A 887 17.23 22.81 -22.27
CA ALA A 887 16.97 24.05 -23.00
C ALA A 887 15.58 24.12 -23.65
N GLY A 888 14.91 22.98 -23.82
CA GLY A 888 13.53 22.94 -24.30
C GLY A 888 12.57 23.60 -23.31
N ARG A 889 12.24 22.88 -22.23
CA ARG A 889 11.24 23.28 -21.23
C ARG A 889 11.69 22.94 -19.80
N GLY A 890 13.00 23.00 -19.55
CA GLY A 890 13.55 22.80 -18.22
C GLY A 890 13.63 21.34 -17.78
N PRO A 891 13.90 21.08 -16.50
CA PRO A 891 14.05 19.74 -15.97
C PRO A 891 12.74 18.94 -15.95
N GLY A 892 11.57 19.57 -15.88
CA GLY A 892 10.28 18.88 -16.03
C GLY A 892 10.20 18.11 -17.35
N ARG A 893 10.60 18.71 -18.47
CA ARG A 893 10.62 18.01 -19.78
C ARG A 893 11.65 16.88 -19.82
N TYR A 894 12.77 17.05 -19.14
CA TYR A 894 13.77 15.98 -19.02
C TYR A 894 13.16 14.76 -18.32
N TRP A 895 12.51 14.96 -17.17
CA TRP A 895 11.90 13.88 -16.40
C TRP A 895 10.68 13.28 -17.09
N PHE A 896 9.82 14.10 -17.69
CA PHE A 896 8.73 13.61 -18.54
C PHE A 896 9.22 12.64 -19.61
N VAL A 897 10.23 13.03 -20.39
CA VAL A 897 10.80 12.15 -21.43
C VAL A 897 11.48 10.93 -20.79
N PHE A 898 12.09 11.11 -19.63
CA PHE A 898 12.69 10.01 -18.87
C PHE A 898 11.63 8.99 -18.46
N TRP A 899 10.41 9.35 -18.08
CA TRP A 899 9.38 8.38 -17.70
C TRP A 899 8.66 7.81 -18.92
N THR A 900 8.25 8.66 -19.85
CA THR A 900 7.23 8.30 -20.85
C THR A 900 7.79 7.93 -22.23
N ALA A 901 9.10 8.04 -22.48
CA ALA A 901 9.69 7.84 -23.81
C ALA A 901 10.94 6.91 -23.80
N PRO A 902 10.74 5.58 -23.75
CA PRO A 902 11.80 4.58 -23.62
C PRO A 902 12.96 4.76 -24.61
N ALA A 903 12.66 4.94 -25.90
CA ALA A 903 13.70 5.11 -26.94
C ALA A 903 14.56 6.37 -26.72
N ARG A 904 13.95 7.49 -26.32
CA ARG A 904 14.68 8.75 -26.07
C ARG A 904 15.50 8.67 -24.78
N ARG A 905 14.92 8.09 -23.73
CA ARG A 905 15.63 7.75 -22.48
C ARG A 905 16.86 6.91 -22.79
N ALA A 906 16.72 5.83 -23.55
CA ALA A 906 17.80 4.91 -23.87
C ALA A 906 18.95 5.58 -24.64
N VAL A 907 18.63 6.39 -25.65
CA VAL A 907 19.63 7.18 -26.40
C VAL A 907 20.38 8.13 -25.47
N TYR A 908 19.66 8.90 -24.66
CA TYR A 908 20.28 9.86 -23.74
C TYR A 908 21.17 9.17 -22.72
N LEU A 909 20.69 8.11 -22.05
CA LEU A 909 21.46 7.35 -21.07
C LEU A 909 22.71 6.74 -21.69
N THR A 910 22.61 6.18 -22.90
CA THR A 910 23.75 5.62 -23.62
C THR A 910 24.86 6.66 -23.84
N VAL A 911 24.49 7.84 -24.33
CA VAL A 911 25.44 8.93 -24.60
C VAL A 911 25.98 9.52 -23.30
N ALA A 912 25.12 9.72 -22.29
CA ALA A 912 25.51 10.28 -21.00
C ALA A 912 26.46 9.36 -20.22
N VAL A 913 26.25 8.05 -20.25
CA VAL A 913 27.14 7.06 -19.63
C VAL A 913 28.45 6.94 -20.43
N ALA A 914 28.39 6.93 -21.76
CA ALA A 914 29.61 6.93 -22.59
C ALA A 914 30.48 8.16 -22.30
N ALA A 915 29.87 9.35 -22.16
CA ALA A 915 30.55 10.58 -21.78
C ALA A 915 31.07 10.56 -20.32
N PHE A 916 30.46 9.78 -19.43
CA PHE A 916 30.96 9.56 -18.07
C PHE A 916 32.21 8.69 -18.10
N CYS A 917 32.17 7.55 -18.80
CA CYS A 917 33.35 6.69 -19.00
C CYS A 917 34.50 7.43 -19.69
N TRP A 918 34.18 8.35 -20.59
CA TRP A 918 35.15 9.17 -21.30
C TRP A 918 36.01 10.04 -20.37
N LEU A 919 35.49 10.47 -19.21
CA LEU A 919 36.26 11.20 -18.19
C LEU A 919 37.51 10.43 -17.78
N PHE A 920 37.34 9.13 -17.48
CA PHE A 920 38.44 8.28 -17.03
C PHE A 920 39.44 8.03 -18.18
N VAL A 921 38.94 7.75 -19.39
CA VAL A 921 39.80 7.54 -20.56
C VAL A 921 40.63 8.79 -20.87
N ALA A 922 40.01 9.96 -20.93
CA ALA A 922 40.69 11.22 -21.23
C ALA A 922 41.72 11.57 -20.14
N THR A 923 41.39 11.34 -18.87
CA THR A 923 42.32 11.53 -17.73
C THR A 923 43.53 10.61 -17.84
N ALA A 924 43.33 9.32 -18.14
CA ALA A 924 44.44 8.38 -18.32
C ALA A 924 45.33 8.76 -19.52
N VAL A 925 44.74 9.22 -20.62
CA VAL A 925 45.48 9.68 -21.80
C VAL A 925 46.35 10.90 -21.49
N VAL A 926 45.83 11.93 -20.80
CA VAL A 926 46.64 13.11 -20.48
C VAL A 926 47.73 12.83 -19.45
N LEU A 927 47.45 11.98 -18.47
CA LEU A 927 48.45 11.49 -17.51
C LEU A 927 49.60 10.77 -18.21
N ARG A 928 49.31 9.99 -19.27
CA ARG A 928 50.33 9.32 -20.09
C ARG A 928 51.09 10.30 -20.98
N ASP A 929 50.37 11.02 -21.84
CA ASP A 929 50.95 11.76 -22.97
C ASP A 929 51.62 13.06 -22.54
N ARG A 930 51.09 13.74 -21.51
CA ARG A 930 51.62 15.03 -21.04
C ARG A 930 52.51 14.89 -19.82
N TYR A 931 52.13 14.03 -18.88
CA TYR A 931 52.83 13.88 -17.61
C TYR A 931 53.84 12.73 -17.61
N GLY A 932 54.03 12.07 -18.76
CA GLY A 932 55.06 11.06 -18.98
C GLY A 932 54.87 9.78 -18.17
N LEU A 933 53.65 9.52 -17.69
CA LEU A 933 53.39 8.33 -16.89
C LEU A 933 53.28 7.10 -17.79
N ALA A 934 53.93 6.00 -17.40
CA ALA A 934 53.73 4.71 -18.05
C ALA A 934 52.23 4.35 -18.07
N ARG A 935 51.78 3.63 -19.12
CA ARG A 935 50.37 3.24 -19.30
C ARG A 935 49.75 2.65 -18.02
N ARG A 936 50.49 1.77 -17.34
CA ARG A 936 50.10 1.18 -16.04
C ARG A 936 49.90 2.24 -14.94
N ARG A 937 50.83 3.18 -14.77
CA ARG A 937 50.75 4.23 -13.74
C ARG A 937 49.65 5.25 -14.04
N ALA A 938 49.43 5.58 -15.31
CA ALA A 938 48.34 6.47 -15.73
C ALA A 938 46.96 5.84 -15.48
N ALA A 939 46.79 4.56 -15.83
CA ALA A 939 45.60 3.79 -15.50
C ALA A 939 45.41 3.67 -13.98
N GLY A 940 46.47 3.32 -13.23
CA GLY A 940 46.43 3.19 -11.77
C GLY A 940 45.98 4.49 -11.07
N ARG A 941 46.57 5.63 -11.42
CA ARG A 941 46.18 6.93 -10.84
C ARG A 941 44.76 7.36 -11.22
N THR A 942 44.30 7.01 -12.42
CA THR A 942 42.93 7.27 -12.84
C THR A 942 41.94 6.40 -12.07
N LEU A 943 42.28 5.12 -11.85
CA LEU A 943 41.50 4.21 -11.00
C LEU A 943 41.43 4.71 -9.56
N THR A 944 42.55 5.22 -9.00
CA THR A 944 42.54 5.87 -7.68
C THR A 944 41.64 7.10 -7.65
N ALA A 945 41.71 7.97 -8.66
CA ALA A 945 40.84 9.13 -8.76
C ALA A 945 39.35 8.76 -8.91
N ALA A 946 39.02 7.62 -9.52
CA ALA A 946 37.65 7.11 -9.63
C ALA A 946 37.16 6.43 -8.33
N GLY A 947 38.03 5.67 -7.67
CA GLY A 947 37.69 4.90 -6.46
C GLY A 947 37.47 5.78 -5.22
N VAL A 948 38.26 6.85 -5.05
CA VAL A 948 38.15 7.72 -3.85
C VAL A 948 36.77 8.42 -3.74
N PRO A 949 36.23 9.10 -4.76
CA PRO A 949 34.89 9.68 -4.67
C PRO A 949 33.81 8.65 -4.39
N LEU A 950 33.90 7.48 -5.03
CA LEU A 950 32.96 6.37 -4.80
C LEU A 950 33.02 5.89 -3.34
N ALA A 951 34.23 5.67 -2.80
CA ALA A 951 34.43 5.26 -1.42
C ALA A 951 33.89 6.29 -0.41
N VAL A 952 34.25 7.56 -0.60
CA VAL A 952 33.89 8.64 0.34
C VAL A 952 32.38 8.93 0.32
N LEU A 953 31.79 9.08 -0.86
CA LEU A 953 30.38 9.45 -0.97
C LEU A 953 29.44 8.27 -0.68
N ALA A 954 29.78 7.07 -1.15
CA ALA A 954 28.99 5.89 -0.80
C ALA A 954 29.15 5.55 0.69
N GLY A 955 30.34 5.77 1.28
CA GLY A 955 30.56 5.66 2.72
C GLY A 955 29.76 6.69 3.52
N LEU A 956 29.63 7.93 3.03
CA LEU A 956 28.75 8.94 3.62
C LEU A 956 27.29 8.47 3.59
N VAL A 957 26.79 7.99 2.44
CA VAL A 957 25.42 7.45 2.34
C VAL A 957 25.23 6.24 3.26
N ALA A 958 26.19 5.32 3.32
CA ALA A 958 26.16 4.18 4.23
C ALA A 958 26.08 4.63 5.71
N SER A 959 26.84 5.66 6.09
CA SER A 959 26.83 6.19 7.47
C SER A 959 25.52 6.90 7.85
N VAL A 960 24.83 7.51 6.88
CA VAL A 960 23.51 8.14 7.07
C VAL A 960 22.39 7.09 7.07
N GLY A 961 22.59 5.98 6.35
CA GLY A 961 21.58 4.96 6.05
C GLY A 961 20.95 5.19 4.67
N ALA A 962 20.80 4.09 3.90
CA ALA A 962 20.30 4.13 2.52
C ALA A 962 18.90 4.75 2.41
N GLU A 963 17.96 4.29 3.24
CA GLU A 963 16.57 4.75 3.25
C GLU A 963 16.47 6.26 3.55
N ARG A 964 17.15 6.70 4.61
CA ARG A 964 17.17 8.11 5.01
C ARG A 964 17.78 9.00 3.91
N ALA A 965 18.87 8.57 3.30
CA ALA A 965 19.51 9.32 2.24
C ALA A 965 18.62 9.43 0.98
N LEU A 966 17.95 8.34 0.59
CA LEU A 966 17.02 8.33 -0.54
C LEU A 966 15.78 9.18 -0.26
N THR A 967 15.24 9.12 0.96
CA THR A 967 14.11 9.95 1.40
C THR A 967 14.43 11.44 1.30
N VAL A 968 15.55 11.88 1.90
CA VAL A 968 15.99 13.29 1.85
C VAL A 968 16.23 13.74 0.41
N TRP A 969 16.82 12.87 -0.41
CA TRP A 969 17.02 13.15 -1.82
C TRP A 969 15.69 13.31 -2.56
N ASN A 970 14.74 12.38 -2.35
CA ASN A 970 13.45 12.41 -3.03
C ASN A 970 12.58 13.58 -2.59
N ASP A 971 12.55 13.94 -1.30
CA ASP A 971 11.84 15.14 -0.80
C ASP A 971 12.35 16.43 -1.46
N GLN A 972 13.63 16.45 -1.83
CA GLN A 972 14.28 17.56 -2.50
C GLN A 972 14.09 17.58 -4.02
N ILE A 973 14.03 16.42 -4.69
CA ILE A 973 13.93 16.37 -6.15
C ILE A 973 12.49 16.14 -6.65
N ALA A 974 11.63 15.54 -5.83
CA ALA A 974 10.24 15.14 -6.09
C ALA A 974 10.08 14.30 -7.37
N LEU A 975 10.75 13.14 -7.43
CA LEU A 975 10.73 12.27 -8.61
C LEU A 975 9.92 11.01 -8.42
N LEU A 976 10.08 10.36 -7.26
CA LEU A 976 9.34 9.17 -6.89
C LEU A 976 8.17 9.54 -6.00
N PRO A 977 7.11 8.71 -5.96
CA PRO A 977 5.96 8.97 -5.13
C PRO A 977 6.32 9.22 -3.67
N TRP A 978 5.76 10.29 -3.12
CA TRP A 978 6.21 10.85 -1.84
C TRP A 978 5.91 9.95 -0.63
N GLY A 979 4.87 9.12 -0.72
CA GLY A 979 4.50 8.18 0.34
C GLY A 979 5.43 6.97 0.43
N LEU A 980 6.18 6.60 -0.63
CA LEU A 980 7.04 5.39 -0.61
C LEU A 980 7.98 5.37 0.61
N SER A 981 8.59 6.51 0.94
CA SER A 981 9.48 6.64 2.10
C SER A 981 8.77 6.71 3.46
N ARG A 982 7.46 6.92 3.46
CA ARG A 982 6.65 7.17 4.68
C ARG A 982 5.81 5.96 5.10
N ILE A 983 5.66 4.96 4.23
CA ILE A 983 4.91 3.74 4.51
C ILE A 983 5.90 2.59 4.83
N LEU A 984 6.46 1.91 3.83
CA LEU A 984 7.45 0.83 4.04
C LEU A 984 8.91 1.25 3.81
N GLY A 985 9.14 2.40 3.19
CA GLY A 985 10.47 2.87 2.79
C GLY A 985 10.77 2.61 1.32
N ILE A 986 11.48 3.54 0.68
CA ILE A 986 11.89 3.45 -0.75
C ILE A 986 12.72 2.18 -0.98
N THR A 987 13.62 1.82 -0.06
CA THR A 987 14.46 0.64 -0.21
C THR A 987 13.66 -0.66 -0.15
N VAL A 988 12.57 -0.69 0.62
CA VAL A 988 11.73 -1.88 0.75
C VAL A 988 10.88 -2.07 -0.49
N TYR A 989 10.14 -1.04 -0.91
CA TYR A 989 9.28 -1.12 -2.11
C TYR A 989 10.05 -1.43 -3.38
N LEU A 990 11.23 -0.83 -3.55
CA LEU A 990 12.04 -1.01 -4.77
C LEU A 990 13.03 -2.17 -4.65
N GLY A 991 13.02 -2.92 -3.55
CA GLY A 991 13.96 -4.02 -3.30
C GLY A 991 15.43 -3.60 -3.35
N VAL A 992 15.74 -2.34 -3.00
CA VAL A 992 17.10 -1.82 -2.99
C VAL A 992 17.83 -2.35 -1.76
N PRO A 993 18.92 -3.11 -1.91
CA PRO A 993 19.66 -3.63 -0.76
C PRO A 993 20.17 -2.49 0.13
N VAL A 994 19.85 -2.53 1.42
CA VAL A 994 20.28 -1.50 2.38
C VAL A 994 21.81 -1.40 2.50
N ASP A 995 22.52 -2.49 2.22
CA ASP A 995 23.99 -2.58 2.21
C ASP A 995 24.63 -2.09 0.91
N LEU A 996 23.83 -1.77 -0.13
CA LEU A 996 24.35 -1.34 -1.43
C LEU A 996 25.33 -0.17 -1.34
N PRO A 997 25.09 0.88 -0.51
CA PRO A 997 26.08 1.95 -0.32
C PRO A 997 27.38 1.44 0.32
N GLY A 998 27.31 0.45 1.22
CA GLY A 998 28.46 -0.20 1.82
C GLY A 998 29.28 -0.99 0.79
N TRP A 999 28.62 -1.78 -0.06
CA TRP A 999 29.28 -2.49 -1.17
C TRP A 999 29.92 -1.52 -2.17
N ALA A 1000 29.23 -0.43 -2.51
CA ALA A 1000 29.77 0.61 -3.37
C ALA A 1000 30.99 1.30 -2.73
N ALA A 1001 30.95 1.57 -1.42
CA ALA A 1001 32.08 2.13 -0.69
C ALA A 1001 33.29 1.19 -0.71
N GLY A 1002 33.06 -0.11 -0.43
CA GLY A 1002 34.08 -1.16 -0.50
C GLY A 1002 34.68 -1.30 -1.91
N ALA A 1003 33.85 -1.30 -2.96
CA ALA A 1003 34.30 -1.30 -4.35
C ALA A 1003 35.15 -0.06 -4.66
N GLY A 1004 34.76 1.11 -4.15
CA GLY A 1004 35.57 2.33 -4.23
C GLY A 1004 36.95 2.20 -3.58
N VAL A 1005 37.03 1.60 -2.39
CA VAL A 1005 38.30 1.32 -1.70
C VAL A 1005 39.16 0.35 -2.50
N VAL A 1006 38.57 -0.75 -3.00
CA VAL A 1006 39.28 -1.74 -3.83
C VAL A 1006 39.83 -1.08 -5.10
N LEU A 1007 39.02 -0.28 -5.80
CA LEU A 1007 39.47 0.49 -6.97
C LEU A 1007 40.60 1.46 -6.62
N ALA A 1008 40.50 2.12 -5.47
CA ALA A 1008 41.53 3.05 -5.01
C ALA A 1008 42.86 2.37 -4.71
N VAL A 1009 42.83 1.26 -3.97
CA VAL A 1009 44.00 0.44 -3.59
C VAL A 1009 44.61 -0.23 -4.81
N ALA A 1010 43.81 -0.87 -5.67
CA ALA A 1010 44.29 -1.47 -6.91
C ALA A 1010 44.95 -0.40 -7.81
N GLY A 1011 44.36 0.80 -7.88
CA GLY A 1011 44.94 1.93 -8.57
C GLY A 1011 46.30 2.36 -8.00
N LEU A 1012 46.43 2.41 -6.67
CA LEU A 1012 47.70 2.73 -5.98
C LEU A 1012 48.76 1.66 -6.23
N LEU A 1013 48.41 0.38 -6.14
CA LEU A 1013 49.30 -0.75 -6.41
C LEU A 1013 49.80 -0.75 -7.86
N LEU A 1014 48.89 -0.53 -8.83
CA LEU A 1014 49.23 -0.38 -10.24
C LEU A 1014 50.14 0.83 -10.52
N ALA A 1015 50.04 1.87 -9.69
CA ALA A 1015 50.91 3.04 -9.76
C ALA A 1015 52.28 2.82 -9.08
N ALA A 1016 52.39 1.92 -8.10
CA ALA A 1016 53.56 1.68 -7.26
C ALA A 1016 54.60 0.69 -7.84
N GLY A 1017 54.25 -0.09 -8.88
CA GLY A 1017 55.17 -1.08 -9.47
C GLY A 1017 56.53 -0.49 -9.92
N ARG A 1018 57.62 -1.11 -9.44
CA ARG A 1018 59.02 -0.77 -9.78
C ARG A 1018 59.29 -0.98 -11.28
N GLN A 1019 59.98 -0.02 -11.87
CA GLN A 1019 60.66 -0.18 -13.16
C GLN A 1019 61.81 -1.16 -12.91
N VAL A 1020 61.83 -2.31 -13.58
CA VAL A 1020 63.07 -3.08 -13.73
C VAL A 1020 63.93 -2.23 -14.67
N SER A 1021 64.89 -1.51 -14.11
CA SER A 1021 65.93 -0.83 -14.86
C SER A 1021 66.81 -1.89 -15.51
N GLY A 1022 66.78 -1.99 -16.84
CA GLY A 1022 67.89 -2.58 -17.58
C GLY A 1022 68.99 -1.52 -17.64
N ASP A 1023 70.06 -1.73 -16.88
CA ASP A 1023 71.27 -0.93 -16.96
C ASP A 1023 71.93 -1.17 -18.33
N GLY A 1024 72.13 -0.08 -19.08
CA GLY A 1024 72.94 -0.03 -20.28
C GLY A 1024 73.82 1.19 -20.19
N ASP A 1025 74.99 1.03 -19.59
CA ASP A 1025 76.03 2.06 -19.51
C ASP A 1025 76.91 2.03 -20.77
N SER A 1026 76.91 3.16 -21.46
CA SER A 1026 78.03 3.89 -22.10
C SER A 1026 79.16 3.15 -22.86
N ALA A 1027 79.34 3.58 -24.12
CA ALA A 1027 80.47 3.41 -25.05
C ALA A 1027 81.77 4.16 -24.61
N PRO A 1028 82.82 4.42 -25.43
CA PRO A 1028 83.23 3.93 -26.78
C PRO A 1028 84.75 3.59 -26.93
N GLY A 1029 85.22 3.05 -28.08
CA GLY A 1029 86.67 3.07 -28.38
C GLY A 1029 87.19 2.22 -29.56
N SER A 1030 87.33 2.87 -30.72
CA SER A 1030 88.39 2.74 -31.75
C SER A 1030 88.78 1.41 -32.43
N SER A 1031 88.83 1.50 -33.78
CA SER A 1031 89.77 0.85 -34.74
C SER A 1031 89.68 -0.68 -34.88
N SER A 1032 89.83 -1.33 -36.02
CA SER A 1032 90.21 -1.00 -37.39
C SER A 1032 89.99 -2.25 -38.26
N ARG A 1033 89.71 -2.05 -39.56
CA ARG A 1033 90.09 -2.88 -40.72
C ARG A 1033 89.94 -4.42 -40.67
N GLY A 1034 89.27 -4.95 -41.70
CA GLY A 1034 89.63 -6.22 -42.33
C GLY A 1034 88.45 -7.11 -42.69
N ALA A 1035 88.05 -7.10 -43.97
CA ALA A 1035 87.38 -8.22 -44.62
C ALA A 1035 88.45 -9.23 -45.12
N PRO A 1036 88.12 -10.40 -45.72
CA PRO A 1036 86.87 -11.16 -45.76
C PRO A 1036 87.03 -12.71 -45.53
N GLU A 1037 85.90 -13.42 -45.61
CA GLU A 1037 85.73 -14.74 -46.26
C GLU A 1037 85.93 -16.08 -45.46
N PRO A 1038 85.42 -17.25 -45.96
CA PRO A 1038 84.15 -17.85 -45.51
C PRO A 1038 84.26 -19.38 -45.20
N SER A 1039 83.16 -20.14 -45.35
CA SER A 1039 83.01 -21.61 -45.31
C SER A 1039 82.61 -22.19 -43.93
N ALA A 1040 81.84 -23.26 -43.80
CA ALA A 1040 81.12 -24.16 -44.71
C ALA A 1040 80.13 -25.01 -43.89
N GLY A 1041 79.18 -25.63 -44.60
CA GLY A 1041 78.64 -26.95 -44.26
C GLY A 1041 77.26 -26.94 -43.57
N THR A 1042 76.19 -27.29 -44.29
CA THR A 1042 75.66 -28.67 -44.49
C THR A 1042 75.09 -29.27 -43.21
N ASP A 1043 73.93 -29.89 -43.13
CA ASP A 1043 72.84 -30.21 -44.06
C ASP A 1043 71.76 -30.94 -43.19
N GLN A 1044 70.63 -31.31 -43.82
CA GLN A 1044 69.60 -32.26 -43.37
C GLN A 1044 68.45 -31.71 -42.51
N THR A 1045 67.23 -31.52 -43.06
CA THR A 1045 66.16 -32.50 -43.42
C THR A 1045 65.66 -33.26 -42.17
N SER A 1046 64.38 -33.44 -41.87
CA SER A 1046 63.13 -33.44 -42.65
C SER A 1046 61.94 -33.67 -41.71
N GLY A 1047 60.72 -33.35 -42.19
CA GLY A 1047 59.47 -34.07 -41.86
C GLY A 1047 58.67 -33.52 -40.66
N LEU A 1048 57.64 -32.68 -40.87
CA LEU A 1048 56.23 -33.00 -41.22
C LEU A 1048 55.37 -33.49 -40.02
N PRO A 1049 54.04 -33.26 -40.03
CA PRO A 1049 53.34 -32.51 -38.98
C PRO A 1049 52.18 -33.30 -38.36
N SER A 1050 51.51 -32.75 -37.34
CA SER A 1050 50.05 -32.55 -37.32
C SER A 1050 49.50 -32.10 -35.96
N SER A 1051 48.40 -31.34 -36.06
CA SER A 1051 47.43 -30.90 -35.03
C SER A 1051 47.71 -29.61 -34.27
#